data_AF-A0A7S4SKQ2-F1
#
_entry.id   AF-A0A7S4SKQ2-F1
#
_cell.length_a   1.000
_cell.length_b   1.000
_cell.length_c   1.000
_cell.angle_alpha   90.00
_cell.angle_beta   90.00
_cell.angle_gamma   90.00
#
_symmetry.space_group_name_H-M   'P 1'
#
loop_
_entity.id
_entity.type
_entity.pdbx_description
1 polymer ?
#
loop_
_entity_poly.entity_id
_entity_poly.type
_entity_poly.pdbx_seq_one_letter_code
_entity_poly.pdbx_strand_id
1 'polypeptide(L)'
;EAGHLGQYFFDTDNAVQVYFSTVKGIQSVVCSWGTASLLDLKAAIVDDDQLLNLIEISRCVKSLLALLEKYSFCPDLRVDVAKAQESLVNNTAECFEELCSDLEKDFPYPFNCRPNLLKIRATSELFGDNGDAWKQIVTIYDSFIQHIKSAARSKSGEIDEMSQFTMKNGVRDGKREAKNLKDFDSLQWFDSFLPQKDQFIANCSTKFSRTYKDRIAHVKEEASECLRLIQDDACESAPAISNLKMLLLEMGEFSHLESAVKTEKGLSTIKTDVINCFRDHIIAFEGTTRGDINDWNIAIEENTGKGIGIVAERLEQGLCEISTLYGLDEEGDCILKSAKLSIESVFTVLAKSICSSLKSKGRYHKKAEHLHLIDMLGKYSNISSLLPSPDELKNIARDAVASDAKVIEDLISQTAEWDKIDSLLTQFKKATILDKFTSNEASSRLRPLIQMREQKEAQVDDLLDDLIRDQDFQGIKEFIMPLADSKDQIKRQKFNQWCNKIASSLSTTVSEINRDLERAVSEEMCHSIINQLKVLEHARKELSPRLVKLPGGLNIGKELQSVKTKIREILEALVEIFSTHYSKMNFEGMGVSHRSVVLLSSQMEVHLTSLNKRSVKDLRKQFDRAVNSVTRLLDRFVQSGFQEDAKLHQIFPSLQKASESVNPELPKLSKTYEKSQKELTEKINKAFNICNDIVSQSNCYYQPIEMLTALDRQLKRGLKNHLLTSELSFDCEAKLQEWREE
;
A
#
# COMPACT_ATOMS: atom_id res chain seq x y z
N GLU A 1 -105.09 117.97 -54.41
CA GLU A 1 -103.63 118.10 -54.58
C GLU A 1 -103.03 116.71 -54.53
N ALA A 2 -102.83 116.13 -55.72
CA ALA A 2 -102.24 114.82 -55.93
C ALA A 2 -100.96 115.04 -56.73
N GLY A 3 -99.82 114.57 -56.22
CA GLY A 3 -98.54 114.64 -56.91
C GLY A 3 -97.36 114.72 -55.95
N HIS A 4 -96.48 113.72 -56.05
CA HIS A 4 -95.18 113.57 -55.37
C HIS A 4 -95.18 112.94 -53.96
N LEU A 5 -95.01 111.62 -53.91
CA LEU A 5 -93.88 110.94 -53.25
C LEU A 5 -94.03 109.42 -53.39
N GLY A 6 -93.67 108.90 -54.57
CA GLY A 6 -93.22 107.53 -54.71
C GLY A 6 -91.70 107.53 -54.75
N GLN A 7 -91.05 106.97 -53.72
CA GLN A 7 -89.67 106.45 -53.66
C GLN A 7 -89.24 106.37 -52.20
N TYR A 8 -89.52 105.24 -51.53
CA TYR A 8 -88.74 104.61 -50.45
C TYR A 8 -89.44 103.29 -50.14
N PHE A 9 -89.40 102.36 -51.09
CA PHE A 9 -89.52 100.95 -50.71
C PHE A 9 -88.27 100.65 -49.89
N PHE A 10 -88.44 100.31 -48.61
CA PHE A 10 -87.42 99.59 -47.88
C PHE A 10 -87.09 98.35 -48.70
N ASP A 11 -85.84 98.23 -49.13
CA ASP A 11 -85.31 97.04 -49.79
C ASP A 11 -85.20 95.93 -48.75
N THR A 12 -86.36 95.38 -48.36
CA THR A 12 -86.50 94.34 -47.35
C THR A 12 -85.75 93.09 -47.76
N ASP A 13 -85.63 92.81 -49.06
CA ASP A 13 -84.90 91.66 -49.58
C ASP A 13 -83.39 91.80 -49.34
N ASN A 14 -82.84 93.01 -49.53
CA ASN A 14 -81.44 93.29 -49.25
C ASN A 14 -81.14 93.31 -47.74
N ALA A 15 -82.04 93.84 -46.91
CA ALA A 15 -81.90 93.76 -45.45
C ALA A 15 -81.95 92.30 -44.93
N VAL A 16 -82.82 91.46 -45.49
CA VAL A 16 -82.91 90.03 -45.16
C VAL A 16 -81.67 89.26 -45.66
N GLN A 17 -81.15 89.56 -46.85
CA GLN A 17 -79.88 88.98 -47.34
C GLN A 17 -78.69 89.38 -46.48
N VAL A 18 -78.58 90.66 -46.09
CA VAL A 18 -77.53 91.13 -45.17
C VAL A 18 -77.64 90.41 -43.83
N TYR A 19 -78.84 90.28 -43.26
CA TYR A 19 -79.05 89.53 -42.01
C TYR A 19 -78.63 88.07 -42.12
N PHE A 20 -79.08 87.32 -43.14
CA PHE A 20 -78.68 85.92 -43.30
C PHE A 20 -77.18 85.76 -43.62
N SER A 21 -76.59 86.69 -44.38
CA SER A 21 -75.14 86.69 -44.64
C SER A 21 -74.35 86.98 -43.36
N THR A 22 -74.81 87.89 -42.52
CA THR A 22 -74.20 88.19 -41.21
C THR A 22 -74.35 87.02 -40.26
N VAL A 23 -75.53 86.40 -40.15
CA VAL A 23 -75.75 85.18 -39.33
C VAL A 23 -74.85 84.05 -39.82
N LYS A 24 -74.76 83.81 -41.13
CA LYS A 24 -73.89 82.78 -41.71
C LYS A 24 -72.41 83.09 -41.52
N GLY A 25 -72.02 84.36 -41.55
CA GLY A 25 -70.66 84.82 -41.23
C GLY A 25 -70.30 84.59 -39.75
N ILE A 26 -71.21 84.93 -38.84
CA ILE A 26 -71.05 84.65 -37.40
C ILE A 26 -71.01 83.14 -37.16
N GLN A 27 -71.90 82.35 -37.76
CA GLN A 27 -71.89 80.89 -37.69
C GLN A 27 -70.55 80.32 -38.18
N SER A 28 -70.01 80.81 -39.30
CA SER A 28 -68.71 80.36 -39.82
C SER A 28 -67.57 80.62 -38.83
N VAL A 29 -67.54 81.79 -38.18
CA VAL A 29 -66.50 82.14 -37.20
C VAL A 29 -66.68 81.32 -35.91
N VAL A 30 -67.90 81.19 -35.42
CA VAL A 30 -68.23 80.40 -34.22
C VAL A 30 -67.92 78.92 -34.41
N CYS A 31 -68.27 78.35 -35.57
CA CYS A 31 -67.90 76.97 -35.92
C CYS A 31 -66.38 76.80 -36.00
N SER A 32 -65.64 77.80 -36.51
CA SER A 32 -64.17 77.74 -36.56
C SER A 32 -63.52 77.68 -35.17
N TRP A 33 -64.15 78.27 -34.15
CA TRP A 33 -63.67 78.20 -32.76
C TRP A 33 -63.88 76.82 -32.13
N GLY A 34 -64.92 76.08 -32.55
CA GLY A 34 -65.15 74.70 -32.11
C GLY A 34 -64.28 73.65 -32.81
N THR A 35 -63.73 73.98 -34.00
CA THR A 35 -62.93 73.06 -34.84
C THR A 35 -61.42 73.28 -34.79
N ALA A 36 -60.91 74.14 -33.90
CA ALA A 36 -59.46 74.29 -33.71
C ALA A 36 -58.84 72.90 -33.45
N SER A 37 -57.74 72.57 -34.16
CA SER A 37 -57.18 71.22 -34.07
C SER A 37 -56.65 70.94 -32.66
N LEU A 38 -56.81 69.70 -32.16
CA LEU A 38 -56.24 69.26 -30.88
C LEU A 38 -54.73 69.58 -30.76
N LEU A 39 -54.00 69.60 -31.88
CA LEU A 39 -52.58 69.96 -31.96
C LEU A 39 -52.33 71.46 -31.68
N ASP A 40 -53.18 72.34 -32.21
CA ASP A 40 -53.10 73.78 -31.94
C ASP A 40 -53.50 74.10 -30.50
N LEU A 41 -54.44 73.34 -29.92
CA LEU A 41 -54.89 73.45 -28.54
C LEU A 41 -53.84 72.98 -27.52
N LYS A 42 -53.11 71.89 -27.81
CA LYS A 42 -52.01 71.41 -26.97
C LYS A 42 -50.84 72.41 -26.94
N ALA A 43 -50.52 73.03 -28.08
CA ALA A 43 -49.57 74.14 -28.15
C ALA A 43 -50.07 75.36 -27.36
N ALA A 44 -51.38 75.65 -27.45
CA ALA A 44 -51.98 76.80 -26.78
C ALA A 44 -52.01 76.71 -25.26
N ILE A 45 -52.13 75.51 -24.68
CA ILE A 45 -52.05 75.30 -23.23
C ILE A 45 -50.61 75.49 -22.70
N VAL A 46 -49.61 75.35 -23.59
CA VAL A 46 -48.18 75.47 -23.26
C VAL A 46 -47.61 76.84 -23.63
N ASP A 47 -48.34 77.69 -24.35
CA ASP A 47 -47.96 79.05 -24.72
C ASP A 47 -48.87 80.07 -24.03
N ASP A 48 -48.31 80.98 -23.23
CA ASP A 48 -49.08 81.90 -22.40
C ASP A 48 -49.94 82.87 -23.25
N ASP A 49 -49.47 83.26 -24.45
CA ASP A 49 -50.19 84.17 -25.33
C ASP A 49 -51.39 83.47 -25.99
N GLN A 50 -51.22 82.20 -26.35
CA GLN A 50 -52.27 81.39 -26.94
C GLN A 50 -53.32 80.95 -25.91
N LEU A 51 -52.91 80.68 -24.67
CA LEU A 51 -53.80 80.40 -23.55
C LEU A 51 -54.71 81.60 -23.24
N LEU A 52 -54.15 82.81 -23.22
CA LEU A 52 -54.91 84.05 -23.05
C LEU A 52 -55.92 84.26 -24.19
N ASN A 53 -55.51 84.01 -25.44
CA ASN A 53 -56.41 84.09 -26.59
C ASN A 53 -57.58 83.10 -26.47
N LEU A 54 -57.33 81.87 -26.00
CA LEU A 54 -58.39 80.87 -25.79
C LEU A 54 -59.40 81.31 -24.71
N ILE A 55 -58.91 81.93 -23.64
CA ILE A 55 -59.76 82.51 -22.60
C ILE A 55 -60.56 83.70 -23.13
N GLU A 56 -59.97 84.54 -23.98
CA GLU A 56 -60.68 85.63 -24.64
C GLU A 56 -61.78 85.13 -25.59
N ILE A 57 -61.49 84.09 -26.38
CA ILE A 57 -62.49 83.41 -27.23
C ILE A 57 -63.63 82.88 -26.35
N SER A 58 -63.33 82.21 -25.24
CA SER A 58 -64.34 81.73 -24.29
C SER A 58 -65.20 82.86 -23.73
N ARG A 59 -64.59 83.99 -23.35
CA ARG A 59 -65.30 85.18 -22.84
C ARG A 59 -66.20 85.80 -23.91
N CYS A 60 -65.74 85.84 -25.16
CA CYS A 60 -66.51 86.30 -26.32
C CYS A 60 -67.71 85.39 -26.58
N VAL A 61 -67.51 84.07 -26.60
CA VAL A 61 -68.57 83.06 -26.77
C VAL A 61 -69.61 83.17 -25.67
N LYS A 62 -69.18 83.29 -24.40
CA LYS A 62 -70.07 83.48 -23.24
C LYS A 62 -70.88 84.78 -23.33
N SER A 63 -70.24 85.88 -23.72
CA SER A 63 -70.91 87.18 -23.90
C SER A 63 -71.92 87.13 -25.05
N LEU A 64 -71.57 86.45 -26.14
CA LEU A 64 -72.45 86.24 -27.29
C LEU A 64 -73.66 85.39 -26.92
N LEU A 65 -73.48 84.31 -26.16
CA LEU A 65 -74.59 83.49 -25.65
C LEU A 65 -75.51 84.30 -24.75
N ALA A 66 -74.97 85.07 -23.80
CA ALA A 66 -75.77 85.92 -22.93
C ALA A 66 -76.59 86.96 -23.72
N LEU A 67 -76.02 87.54 -24.79
CA LEU A 67 -76.74 88.45 -25.68
C LEU A 67 -77.85 87.73 -26.46
N LEU A 68 -77.56 86.57 -27.05
CA LEU A 68 -78.55 85.77 -27.79
C LEU A 68 -79.70 85.30 -26.89
N GLU A 69 -79.41 84.93 -25.65
CA GLU A 69 -80.41 84.58 -24.64
C GLU A 69 -81.28 85.77 -24.23
N LYS A 70 -80.65 86.91 -23.93
CA LYS A 70 -81.35 88.11 -23.47
C LYS A 70 -82.37 88.62 -24.49
N TYR A 71 -82.04 88.57 -25.78
CA TYR A 71 -82.88 89.15 -26.82
C TYR A 71 -83.71 88.12 -27.62
N SER A 72 -83.56 86.81 -27.35
CA SER A 72 -84.29 85.72 -28.04
C SER A 72 -84.17 85.75 -29.58
N PHE A 73 -83.10 86.34 -30.11
CA PHE A 73 -82.81 86.40 -31.54
C PHE A 73 -82.08 85.13 -31.99
N CYS A 74 -82.39 84.66 -33.20
CA CYS A 74 -81.68 83.57 -33.90
C CYS A 74 -81.50 82.27 -33.06
N PRO A 75 -82.57 81.48 -32.81
CA PRO A 75 -82.49 80.25 -32.02
C PRO A 75 -81.43 79.27 -32.54
N ASP A 76 -81.28 79.15 -33.86
CA ASP A 76 -80.30 78.28 -34.49
C ASP A 76 -78.85 78.73 -34.20
N LEU A 77 -78.58 80.03 -34.28
CA LEU A 77 -77.27 80.58 -33.95
C LEU A 77 -76.94 80.40 -32.46
N ARG A 78 -77.93 80.52 -31.57
CA ARG A 78 -77.74 80.22 -30.14
C ARG A 78 -77.31 78.77 -29.93
N VAL A 79 -77.95 77.82 -30.62
CA VAL A 79 -77.59 76.40 -30.56
C VAL A 79 -76.17 76.18 -31.08
N ASP A 80 -75.79 76.82 -32.19
CA ASP A 80 -74.44 76.70 -32.75
C ASP A 80 -73.36 77.29 -31.83
N VAL A 81 -73.62 78.45 -31.20
CA VAL A 81 -72.69 79.06 -30.25
C VAL A 81 -72.58 78.23 -28.96
N ALA A 82 -73.68 77.65 -28.47
CA ALA A 82 -73.65 76.76 -27.31
C ALA A 82 -72.85 75.49 -27.60
N LYS A 83 -73.06 74.87 -28.78
CA LYS A 83 -72.25 73.73 -29.24
C LYS A 83 -70.78 74.08 -29.38
N ALA A 84 -70.46 75.24 -29.94
CA ALA A 84 -69.07 75.69 -30.06
C ALA A 84 -68.41 75.91 -28.68
N GLN A 85 -69.15 76.45 -27.70
CA GLN A 85 -68.67 76.58 -26.33
C GLN A 85 -68.39 75.21 -25.69
N GLU A 86 -69.32 74.27 -25.84
CA GLU A 86 -69.19 72.91 -25.30
C GLU A 86 -68.01 72.17 -25.96
N SER A 87 -67.88 72.24 -27.28
CA SER A 87 -66.73 71.67 -28.01
C SER A 87 -65.40 72.30 -27.59
N LEU A 88 -65.35 73.62 -27.40
CA LEU A 88 -64.13 74.32 -26.95
C LEU A 88 -63.71 73.85 -25.55
N VAL A 89 -64.66 73.74 -24.62
CA VAL A 89 -64.43 73.28 -23.25
C VAL A 89 -63.96 71.83 -23.25
N ASN A 90 -64.67 70.93 -23.95
CA ASN A 90 -64.35 69.51 -23.98
C ASN A 90 -62.98 69.25 -24.62
N ASN A 91 -62.69 69.85 -25.78
CA ASN A 91 -61.41 69.65 -26.46
C ASN A 91 -60.23 70.18 -25.61
N THR A 92 -60.42 71.30 -24.92
CA THR A 92 -59.39 71.88 -24.05
C THR A 92 -59.18 71.02 -22.80
N ALA A 93 -60.26 70.47 -22.21
CA ALA A 93 -60.18 69.52 -21.10
C ALA A 93 -59.47 68.22 -21.52
N GLU A 94 -59.77 67.66 -22.69
CA GLU A 94 -59.08 66.48 -23.25
C GLU A 94 -57.58 66.75 -23.48
N CYS A 95 -57.23 67.89 -24.09
CA CYS A 95 -55.83 68.29 -24.25
C CYS A 95 -55.10 68.44 -22.91
N PHE A 96 -55.77 69.02 -21.91
CA PHE A 96 -55.22 69.21 -20.57
C PHE A 96 -55.01 67.88 -19.84
N GLU A 97 -55.96 66.94 -19.97
CA GLU A 97 -55.85 65.58 -19.43
C GLU A 97 -54.71 64.78 -20.07
N GLU A 98 -54.52 64.89 -21.38
CA GLU A 98 -53.39 64.26 -22.09
C GLU A 98 -52.04 64.83 -21.59
N LEU A 99 -51.97 66.15 -21.36
CA LEU A 99 -50.79 66.83 -20.82
C LEU A 99 -50.44 66.39 -19.40
N CYS A 100 -51.45 66.26 -18.53
CA CYS A 100 -51.30 65.68 -17.20
C CYS A 100 -50.82 64.22 -17.28
N SER A 101 -51.42 63.42 -18.17
CA SER A 101 -51.04 62.00 -18.36
C SER A 101 -49.62 61.82 -18.88
N ASP A 102 -49.15 62.71 -19.75
CA ASP A 102 -47.77 62.66 -20.26
C ASP A 102 -46.76 62.99 -19.15
N LEU A 103 -47.03 64.01 -18.32
CA LEU A 103 -46.16 64.35 -17.18
C LEU A 103 -46.21 63.30 -16.06
N GLU A 104 -47.30 62.58 -15.93
CA GLU A 104 -47.44 61.49 -14.97
C GLU A 104 -46.47 60.34 -15.26
N LYS A 105 -46.26 60.01 -16.54
CA LYS A 105 -45.30 58.96 -16.96
C LYS A 105 -43.86 59.28 -16.56
N ASP A 106 -43.53 60.57 -16.44
CA ASP A 106 -42.21 61.05 -16.08
C ASP A 106 -41.98 61.07 -14.54
N PHE A 107 -43.03 60.91 -13.73
CA PHE A 107 -42.93 60.80 -12.28
C PHE A 107 -42.56 59.36 -11.88
N PRO A 108 -41.59 59.10 -10.97
CA PRO A 108 -41.02 60.00 -9.95
C PRO A 108 -39.62 60.56 -10.29
N TYR A 109 -39.21 60.61 -11.55
CA TYR A 109 -37.83 61.00 -11.92
C TYR A 109 -37.67 62.53 -12.11
N PRO A 110 -36.46 63.09 -11.90
CA PRO A 110 -36.28 64.30 -11.11
C PRO A 110 -36.31 65.62 -11.91
N PHE A 111 -36.66 66.71 -11.21
CA PHE A 111 -36.46 68.15 -11.48
C PHE A 111 -37.07 68.75 -12.76
N ASN A 112 -37.07 68.04 -13.89
CA ASN A 112 -37.52 68.57 -15.18
C ASN A 112 -39.05 68.77 -15.24
N CYS A 113 -39.79 68.07 -14.37
CA CYS A 113 -41.24 68.21 -14.28
C CYS A 113 -41.67 69.45 -13.47
N ARG A 114 -40.79 70.05 -12.66
CA ARG A 114 -41.15 71.17 -11.77
C ARG A 114 -41.63 72.41 -12.54
N PRO A 115 -40.96 72.90 -13.61
CA PRO A 115 -41.46 74.01 -14.40
C PRO A 115 -42.81 73.70 -15.06
N ASN A 116 -42.99 72.48 -15.58
CA ASN A 116 -44.22 72.05 -16.24
C ASN A 116 -45.39 71.93 -15.26
N LEU A 117 -45.14 71.45 -14.03
CA LEU A 117 -46.13 71.39 -12.96
C LEU A 117 -46.57 72.77 -12.48
N LEU A 118 -45.64 73.73 -12.37
CA LEU A 118 -46.00 75.14 -12.08
C LEU A 118 -46.89 75.70 -13.18
N LYS A 119 -46.58 75.38 -14.44
CA LYS A 119 -47.35 75.85 -15.60
C LYS A 119 -48.75 75.27 -15.65
N ILE A 120 -48.91 73.96 -15.43
CA ILE A 120 -50.22 73.30 -15.36
C ILE A 120 -51.05 73.85 -14.21
N ARG A 121 -50.43 74.08 -13.04
CA ARG A 121 -51.11 74.71 -11.90
C ARG A 121 -51.64 76.09 -12.26
N ALA A 122 -50.80 76.96 -12.80
CA ALA A 122 -51.20 78.31 -13.21
C ALA A 122 -52.31 78.27 -14.26
N THR A 123 -52.25 77.33 -15.20
CA THR A 123 -53.26 77.13 -16.23
C THR A 123 -54.61 76.68 -15.64
N SER A 124 -54.59 75.71 -14.71
CA SER A 124 -55.79 75.26 -14.00
C SER A 124 -56.44 76.38 -13.17
N GLU A 125 -55.63 77.14 -12.43
CA GLU A 125 -56.10 78.29 -11.64
C GLU A 125 -56.75 79.34 -12.56
N LEU A 126 -56.09 79.67 -13.68
CA LEU A 126 -56.59 80.63 -14.67
C LEU A 126 -57.92 80.20 -15.30
N PHE A 127 -58.08 78.92 -15.66
CA PHE A 127 -59.36 78.41 -16.18
C PHE A 127 -60.45 78.39 -15.10
N GLY A 128 -60.12 78.00 -13.87
CA GLY A 128 -61.04 77.99 -12.73
C GLY A 128 -61.67 79.37 -12.46
N ASP A 129 -60.88 80.44 -12.57
CA ASP A 129 -61.33 81.82 -12.37
C ASP A 129 -62.28 82.33 -13.48
N ASN A 130 -62.31 81.69 -14.65
CA ASN A 130 -63.12 82.12 -15.81
C ASN A 130 -64.52 81.47 -15.89
N GLY A 131 -64.93 80.74 -14.86
CA GLY A 131 -66.33 80.37 -14.60
C GLY A 131 -66.62 78.86 -14.60
N ASP A 132 -67.86 78.52 -14.22
CA ASP A 132 -68.27 77.13 -13.92
C ASP A 132 -68.07 76.12 -15.05
N ALA A 133 -68.08 76.58 -16.31
CA ALA A 133 -67.86 75.72 -17.48
C ALA A 133 -66.48 75.04 -17.47
N TRP A 134 -65.49 75.61 -16.77
CA TRP A 134 -64.11 75.13 -16.74
C TRP A 134 -63.76 74.27 -15.51
N LYS A 135 -64.73 73.95 -14.65
CA LYS A 135 -64.53 73.11 -13.45
C LYS A 135 -63.91 71.75 -13.75
N GLN A 136 -64.12 71.22 -14.97
CA GLN A 136 -63.53 69.96 -15.41
C GLN A 136 -62.00 70.02 -15.44
N ILE A 137 -61.40 71.14 -15.89
CA ILE A 137 -59.94 71.33 -15.91
C ILE A 137 -59.36 71.33 -14.49
N VAL A 138 -60.01 72.04 -13.57
CA VAL A 138 -59.63 72.03 -12.14
C VAL A 138 -59.72 70.63 -11.54
N THR A 139 -60.78 69.88 -11.89
CA THR A 139 -60.97 68.50 -11.44
C THR A 139 -59.88 67.57 -11.98
N ILE A 140 -59.49 67.73 -13.25
CA ILE A 140 -58.39 66.97 -13.88
C ILE A 140 -57.07 67.26 -13.15
N TYR A 141 -56.77 68.54 -12.88
CA TYR A 141 -55.59 68.94 -12.14
C TYR A 141 -55.54 68.35 -10.72
N ASP A 142 -56.64 68.45 -9.97
CA ASP A 142 -56.73 67.90 -8.62
C ASP A 142 -56.53 66.39 -8.62
N SER A 143 -57.15 65.67 -9.57
CA SER A 143 -56.98 64.23 -9.76
C SER A 143 -55.52 63.85 -10.01
N PHE A 144 -54.86 64.58 -10.92
CA PHE A 144 -53.45 64.39 -11.24
C PHE A 144 -52.52 64.64 -10.03
N ILE A 145 -52.75 65.70 -9.25
CA ILE A 145 -51.99 65.96 -8.03
C ILE A 145 -52.23 64.88 -6.97
N GLN A 146 -53.46 64.37 -6.83
CA GLN A 146 -53.72 63.22 -5.94
C GLN A 146 -52.98 61.97 -6.41
N HIS A 147 -52.86 61.75 -7.71
CA HIS A 147 -52.14 60.60 -8.21
C HIS A 147 -50.63 60.70 -7.95
N ILE A 148 -50.01 61.86 -8.20
CA ILE A 148 -48.60 62.12 -7.84
C ILE A 148 -48.39 61.94 -6.33
N LYS A 149 -49.30 62.47 -5.50
CA LYS A 149 -49.28 62.29 -4.05
C LYS A 149 -49.37 60.82 -3.65
N SER A 150 -50.22 60.04 -4.31
CA SER A 150 -50.36 58.59 -4.09
C SER A 150 -49.07 57.84 -4.45
N ALA A 151 -48.47 58.14 -5.60
CA ALA A 151 -47.20 57.56 -6.03
C ALA A 151 -46.06 57.88 -5.04
N ALA A 152 -45.95 59.14 -4.61
CA ALA A 152 -44.98 59.55 -3.60
C ALA A 152 -45.23 58.88 -2.23
N ARG A 153 -46.49 58.66 -1.83
CA ARG A 153 -46.84 57.90 -0.62
C ARG A 153 -46.49 56.43 -0.74
N SER A 154 -46.75 55.80 -1.89
CA SER A 154 -46.35 54.41 -2.16
C SER A 154 -44.83 54.27 -2.01
N LYS A 155 -44.06 55.17 -2.63
CA LYS A 155 -42.60 55.15 -2.53
C LYS A 155 -42.11 55.40 -1.11
N SER A 156 -42.76 56.30 -0.37
CA SER A 156 -42.49 56.52 1.05
C SER A 156 -42.74 55.26 1.88
N GLY A 157 -43.81 54.50 1.59
CA GLY A 157 -44.11 53.23 2.24
C GLY A 157 -43.04 52.18 1.99
N GLU A 158 -42.60 52.01 0.73
CA GLU A 158 -41.50 51.11 0.38
C GLU A 158 -40.21 51.44 1.15
N ILE A 159 -39.85 52.72 1.24
CA ILE A 159 -38.64 53.15 1.93
C ILE A 159 -38.79 52.99 3.45
N ASP A 160 -39.98 53.21 4.00
CA ASP A 160 -40.25 52.96 5.43
C ASP A 160 -40.07 51.48 5.74
N GLU A 161 -40.69 50.58 4.96
CA GLU A 161 -40.53 49.13 5.10
C GLU A 161 -39.07 48.70 4.99
N MET A 162 -38.32 49.23 4.02
CA MET A 162 -36.88 48.99 3.89
C MET A 162 -36.12 49.46 5.13
N SER A 163 -36.37 50.67 5.60
CA SER A 163 -35.66 51.23 6.78
C SER A 163 -35.98 50.45 8.07
N GLN A 164 -37.22 50.01 8.25
CA GLN A 164 -37.63 49.16 9.38
C GLN A 164 -37.04 47.75 9.28
N PHE A 165 -36.96 47.21 8.07
CA PHE A 165 -36.30 45.93 7.83
C PHE A 165 -34.81 46.00 8.17
N THR A 166 -34.13 47.07 7.74
CA THR A 166 -32.73 47.36 8.05
C THR A 166 -32.51 47.49 9.56
N MET A 167 -33.41 48.16 10.27
CA MET A 167 -33.30 48.29 11.73
C MET A 167 -33.34 46.92 12.44
N LYS A 168 -34.10 45.95 11.91
CA LYS A 168 -34.26 44.62 12.51
C LYS A 168 -33.23 43.59 12.07
N ASN A 169 -32.79 43.66 10.81
CA ASN A 169 -32.01 42.58 10.17
C ASN A 169 -30.64 43.03 9.66
N GLY A 170 -30.30 44.30 9.85
CA GLY A 170 -29.10 44.94 9.34
C GLY A 170 -29.17 45.29 7.85
N VAL A 171 -28.20 46.10 7.40
CA VAL A 171 -28.05 46.49 5.99
C VAL A 171 -27.44 45.36 5.18
N ARG A 172 -28.10 44.98 4.09
CA ARG A 172 -27.60 43.95 3.14
C ARG A 172 -27.17 44.49 1.78
N ASP A 173 -27.72 45.64 1.39
CA ASP A 173 -27.41 46.31 0.12
C ASP A 173 -27.47 47.82 0.34
N GLY A 174 -26.38 48.34 0.91
CA GLY A 174 -26.27 49.75 1.28
C GLY A 174 -26.33 50.67 0.05
N LYS A 175 -25.89 50.17 -1.11
CA LYS A 175 -25.94 50.92 -2.37
C LYS A 175 -27.38 51.15 -2.85
N ARG A 176 -28.23 50.11 -2.84
CA ARG A 176 -29.65 50.23 -3.20
C ARG A 176 -30.39 51.14 -2.23
N GLU A 177 -30.17 50.97 -0.94
CA GLU A 177 -30.82 51.77 0.11
C GLU A 177 -30.41 53.25 0.02
N ALA A 178 -29.12 53.55 -0.18
CA ALA A 178 -28.63 54.90 -0.40
C ALA A 178 -29.24 55.56 -1.65
N LYS A 179 -29.35 54.80 -2.76
CA LYS A 179 -29.99 55.27 -3.98
C LYS A 179 -31.47 55.60 -3.76
N ASN A 180 -32.24 54.69 -3.18
CA ASN A 180 -33.67 54.90 -2.93
C ASN A 180 -33.92 56.10 -2.01
N LEU A 181 -33.11 56.25 -0.97
CA LEU A 181 -33.19 57.39 -0.07
C LEU A 181 -32.90 58.71 -0.80
N LYS A 182 -31.84 58.76 -1.61
CA LYS A 182 -31.46 59.94 -2.39
C LYS A 182 -32.52 60.31 -3.44
N ASP A 183 -33.05 59.31 -4.14
CA ASP A 183 -34.09 59.50 -5.15
C ASP A 183 -35.36 60.08 -4.51
N PHE A 184 -35.77 59.58 -3.33
CA PHE A 184 -36.91 60.12 -2.59
C PHE A 184 -36.65 61.50 -1.99
N ASP A 185 -35.45 61.74 -1.46
CA ASP A 185 -35.03 63.05 -0.93
C ASP A 185 -35.10 64.13 -2.02
N SER A 186 -34.81 63.76 -3.26
CA SER A 186 -34.92 64.66 -4.41
C SER A 186 -36.36 65.13 -4.71
N LEU A 187 -37.39 64.50 -4.12
CA LEU A 187 -38.80 64.88 -4.28
C LEU A 187 -39.28 65.92 -3.27
N GLN A 188 -38.45 66.35 -2.31
CA GLN A 188 -38.84 67.30 -1.26
C GLN A 188 -39.42 68.62 -1.81
N TRP A 189 -39.00 69.05 -3.01
CA TRP A 189 -39.57 70.24 -3.64
C TRP A 189 -41.08 70.11 -3.90
N PHE A 190 -41.63 68.89 -4.03
CA PHE A 190 -43.05 68.67 -4.27
C PHE A 190 -43.92 69.04 -3.06
N ASP A 191 -43.38 69.00 -1.83
CA ASP A 191 -44.11 69.49 -0.66
C ASP A 191 -44.55 70.97 -0.83
N SER A 192 -43.81 71.78 -1.60
CA SER A 192 -44.21 73.17 -1.89
C SER A 192 -45.48 73.31 -2.74
N PHE A 193 -45.92 72.24 -3.41
CA PHE A 193 -47.17 72.18 -4.18
C PHE A 193 -48.36 71.70 -3.34
N LEU A 194 -48.11 71.12 -2.18
CA LEU A 194 -49.14 70.58 -1.31
C LEU A 194 -49.53 71.62 -0.25
N PRO A 195 -50.81 71.66 0.17
CA PRO A 195 -51.20 72.39 1.37
C PRO A 195 -50.34 71.98 2.56
N GLN A 196 -50.08 72.90 3.50
CA GLN A 196 -49.18 72.64 4.64
C GLN A 196 -49.52 71.36 5.43
N LYS A 197 -50.82 71.06 5.59
CA LYS A 197 -51.32 69.84 6.26
C LYS A 197 -51.01 68.53 5.51
N ASP A 198 -50.69 68.63 4.23
CA ASP A 198 -50.47 67.52 3.30
C ASP A 198 -48.99 67.36 2.92
N GLN A 199 -48.10 68.23 3.41
CA GLN A 199 -46.65 68.13 3.24
C GLN A 199 -46.10 66.96 4.06
N PHE A 200 -45.45 66.00 3.40
CA PHE A 200 -44.98 64.78 4.07
C PHE A 200 -43.60 64.32 3.62
N ILE A 201 -43.14 64.69 2.43
CA ILE A 201 -41.91 64.13 1.84
C ILE A 201 -40.69 64.50 2.69
N ALA A 202 -40.53 65.76 3.06
CA ALA A 202 -39.43 66.23 3.91
C ALA A 202 -39.44 65.57 5.30
N ASN A 203 -40.63 65.39 5.89
CA ASN A 203 -40.80 64.72 7.17
C ASN A 203 -40.43 63.23 7.07
N CYS A 204 -40.86 62.55 6.02
CA CYS A 204 -40.51 61.15 5.75
C CYS A 204 -39.01 60.99 5.48
N SER A 205 -38.39 61.82 4.63
CA SER A 205 -36.95 61.81 4.40
C SER A 205 -36.14 61.99 5.68
N THR A 206 -36.58 62.89 6.56
CA THR A 206 -35.95 63.11 7.87
C THR A 206 -36.08 61.88 8.76
N LYS A 207 -37.27 61.25 8.80
CA LYS A 207 -37.52 60.00 9.54
C LYS A 207 -36.59 58.89 9.05
N PHE A 208 -36.53 58.62 7.74
CA PHE A 208 -35.70 57.55 7.17
C PHE A 208 -34.22 57.80 7.44
N SER A 209 -33.75 59.03 7.23
CA SER A 209 -32.38 59.41 7.53
C SER A 209 -32.04 59.17 9.00
N ARG A 210 -32.95 59.49 9.92
CA ARG A 210 -32.76 59.22 11.36
C ARG A 210 -32.68 57.72 11.65
N THR A 211 -33.58 56.91 11.09
CA THR A 211 -33.55 55.44 11.28
C THR A 211 -32.20 54.84 10.85
N TYR A 212 -31.66 55.24 9.70
CA TYR A 212 -30.34 54.77 9.28
C TYR A 212 -29.21 55.28 10.19
N LYS A 213 -29.27 56.54 10.66
CA LYS A 213 -28.31 57.06 11.67
C LYS A 213 -28.33 56.26 12.96
N ASP A 214 -29.52 55.94 13.46
CA ASP A 214 -29.69 55.20 14.70
C ASP A 214 -29.15 53.76 14.56
N ARG A 215 -29.38 53.08 13.42
CA ARG A 215 -28.80 51.75 13.15
C ARG A 215 -27.27 51.81 13.06
N ILE A 216 -26.71 52.82 12.40
CA ILE A 216 -25.25 53.04 12.32
C ILE A 216 -24.65 53.21 13.73
N ALA A 217 -25.28 54.00 14.59
CA ALA A 217 -24.85 54.17 15.97
C ALA A 217 -24.94 52.86 16.77
N HIS A 218 -26.01 52.08 16.56
CA HIS A 218 -26.20 50.81 17.25
C HIS A 218 -25.14 49.76 16.85
N VAL A 219 -24.85 49.60 15.55
CA VAL A 219 -23.81 48.67 15.07
C VAL A 219 -22.42 49.07 15.60
N LYS A 220 -22.16 50.37 15.77
CA LYS A 220 -20.93 50.85 16.42
C LYS A 220 -20.85 50.40 17.88
N GLU A 221 -21.93 50.49 18.64
CA GLU A 221 -21.99 50.04 20.04
C GLU A 221 -21.84 48.51 20.13
N GLU A 222 -22.56 47.76 19.30
CA GLU A 222 -22.48 46.29 19.24
C GLU A 222 -21.06 45.81 18.88
N ALA A 223 -20.41 46.46 17.91
CA ALA A 223 -19.04 46.14 17.53
C ALA A 223 -18.05 46.43 18.68
N SER A 224 -18.25 47.55 19.39
CA SER A 224 -17.39 47.95 20.51
C SER A 224 -17.52 46.99 21.70
N GLU A 225 -18.73 46.48 21.97
CA GLU A 225 -18.94 45.47 23.01
C GLU A 225 -18.33 44.12 22.62
N CYS A 226 -18.47 43.69 21.35
CA CYS A 226 -17.79 42.49 20.86
C CYS A 226 -16.27 42.60 21.00
N LEU A 227 -15.68 43.77 20.74
CA LEU A 227 -14.25 44.02 20.94
C LEU A 227 -13.85 43.89 22.39
N ARG A 228 -14.62 44.46 23.32
CA ARG A 228 -14.37 44.35 24.76
C ARG A 228 -14.38 42.89 25.21
N LEU A 229 -15.36 42.11 24.74
CA LEU A 229 -15.47 40.67 25.06
C LEU A 229 -14.32 39.83 24.51
N ILE A 230 -13.76 40.21 23.36
CA ILE A 230 -12.57 39.56 22.78
C ILE A 230 -11.32 39.90 23.60
N GLN A 231 -11.20 41.13 24.09
CA GLN A 231 -10.02 41.59 24.84
C GLN A 231 -9.95 41.09 26.29
N ASP A 232 -11.08 40.80 26.93
CA ASP A 232 -11.13 40.48 28.37
C ASP A 232 -10.85 38.99 28.73
N ASP A 233 -10.93 38.04 27.77
CA ASP A 233 -10.67 36.56 27.85
C ASP A 233 -11.43 35.78 28.99
N ALA A 234 -12.10 34.62 28.84
CA ALA A 234 -11.66 33.37 28.22
C ALA A 234 -12.79 32.31 27.98
N CYS A 235 -14.06 32.68 27.78
CA CYS A 235 -15.12 31.68 27.47
C CYS A 235 -16.17 32.11 26.44
N GLU A 236 -16.26 33.40 26.10
CA GLU A 236 -17.29 33.92 25.18
C GLU A 236 -16.72 34.54 23.89
N SER A 237 -15.42 34.35 23.63
CA SER A 237 -14.73 34.94 22.47
C SER A 237 -15.28 34.43 21.13
N ALA A 238 -15.57 33.13 20.98
CA ALA A 238 -16.04 32.58 19.71
C ALA A 238 -17.42 33.14 19.26
N PRO A 239 -18.46 33.20 20.12
CA PRO A 239 -19.70 33.92 19.79
C PRO A 239 -19.48 35.41 19.50
N ALA A 240 -18.62 36.09 20.27
CA ALA A 240 -18.30 37.50 20.05
C ALA A 240 -17.61 37.74 18.69
N ILE A 241 -16.66 36.88 18.31
CA ILE A 241 -15.98 36.90 17.01
C ILE A 241 -16.98 36.65 15.87
N SER A 242 -17.86 35.66 16.01
CA SER A 242 -18.89 35.36 15.00
C SER A 242 -19.87 36.52 14.82
N ASN A 243 -20.30 37.18 15.90
CA ASN A 243 -21.16 38.36 15.83
C ASN A 243 -20.42 39.54 15.20
N LEU A 244 -19.17 39.78 15.60
CA LEU A 244 -18.32 40.83 15.03
C LEU A 244 -18.11 40.64 13.52
N LYS A 245 -17.99 39.40 13.04
CA LYS A 245 -17.92 39.06 11.61
C LYS A 245 -19.15 39.54 10.84
N MET A 246 -20.35 39.30 11.38
CA MET A 246 -21.59 39.76 10.76
C MET A 246 -21.68 41.29 10.75
N LEU A 247 -21.28 41.95 11.85
CA LEU A 247 -21.26 43.41 11.96
C LEU A 247 -20.25 44.06 11.01
N LEU A 248 -19.08 43.46 10.79
CA LEU A 248 -18.07 43.95 9.84
C LEU A 248 -18.56 43.92 8.39
N LEU A 249 -19.33 42.90 8.01
CA LEU A 249 -19.98 42.83 6.70
C LEU A 249 -21.00 43.97 6.54
N GLU A 250 -21.85 44.18 7.54
CA GLU A 250 -22.82 45.27 7.56
C GLU A 250 -22.14 46.66 7.53
N MET A 251 -21.04 46.83 8.28
CA MET A 251 -20.22 48.05 8.25
C MET A 251 -19.62 48.34 6.87
N GLY A 252 -19.34 47.30 6.07
CA GLY A 252 -18.96 47.45 4.66
C GLY A 252 -20.03 48.17 3.85
N GLU A 253 -21.29 47.80 4.06
CA GLU A 253 -22.45 48.36 3.35
C GLU A 253 -22.77 49.80 3.76
N PHE A 254 -22.53 50.17 5.02
CA PHE A 254 -22.75 51.54 5.50
C PHE A 254 -21.93 52.60 4.77
N SER A 255 -20.76 52.23 4.22
CA SER A 255 -19.93 53.15 3.43
C SER A 255 -20.69 53.81 2.26
N HIS A 256 -21.70 53.11 1.71
CA HIS A 256 -22.57 53.64 0.67
C HIS A 256 -23.67 54.57 1.22
N LEU A 257 -24.18 54.27 2.42
CA LEU A 257 -25.24 55.03 3.10
C LEU A 257 -24.76 56.34 3.73
N GLU A 258 -23.51 56.40 4.20
CA GLU A 258 -22.93 57.61 4.82
C GLU A 258 -23.05 58.84 3.90
N SER A 259 -22.85 58.64 2.59
CA SER A 259 -22.97 59.70 1.58
C SER A 259 -24.40 60.23 1.42
N ALA A 260 -25.42 59.39 1.63
CA ALA A 260 -26.83 59.75 1.51
C ALA A 260 -27.39 60.37 2.79
N VAL A 261 -26.93 59.91 3.96
CA VAL A 261 -27.48 60.26 5.27
C VAL A 261 -26.73 61.43 5.95
N LYS A 262 -25.64 61.92 5.32
CA LYS A 262 -24.81 63.04 5.78
C LYS A 262 -24.33 62.86 7.23
N THR A 263 -23.73 61.70 7.51
CA THR A 263 -23.11 61.38 8.81
C THR A 263 -21.62 61.75 8.83
N GLU A 264 -21.07 61.99 10.01
CA GLU A 264 -19.63 62.20 10.20
C GLU A 264 -18.82 60.93 9.90
N LYS A 265 -17.56 61.09 9.47
CA LYS A 265 -16.61 60.04 9.02
C LYS A 265 -16.15 59.04 10.11
N GLY A 266 -17.00 58.71 11.08
CA GLY A 266 -16.61 57.88 12.24
C GLY A 266 -16.47 56.38 11.94
N LEU A 267 -17.15 55.87 10.90
CA LEU A 267 -17.28 54.43 10.67
C LEU A 267 -16.01 53.79 10.10
N SER A 268 -15.25 54.53 9.30
CA SER A 268 -13.94 54.09 8.80
C SER A 268 -12.92 53.90 9.93
N THR A 269 -12.97 54.75 10.96
CA THR A 269 -12.09 54.65 12.13
C THR A 269 -12.42 53.40 12.93
N ILE A 270 -13.70 53.18 13.25
CA ILE A 270 -14.16 52.00 14.01
C ILE A 270 -13.85 50.71 13.26
N LYS A 271 -14.09 50.66 11.94
CA LYS A 271 -13.73 49.51 11.12
C LYS A 271 -12.23 49.21 11.19
N THR A 272 -11.39 50.25 11.19
CA THR A 272 -9.93 50.10 11.32
C THR A 272 -9.55 49.59 12.71
N ASP A 273 -10.13 50.16 13.77
CA ASP A 273 -9.89 49.75 15.16
C ASP A 273 -10.32 48.29 15.39
N VAL A 274 -11.44 47.88 14.81
CA VAL A 274 -11.94 46.49 14.86
C VAL A 274 -10.95 45.54 14.17
N ILE A 275 -10.49 45.88 12.96
CA ILE A 275 -9.53 45.06 12.22
C ILE A 275 -8.19 44.95 12.97
N ASN A 276 -7.71 46.06 13.55
CA ASN A 276 -6.47 46.06 14.32
C ASN A 276 -6.58 45.19 15.58
N CYS A 277 -7.66 45.33 16.35
CA CYS A 277 -7.90 44.49 17.53
C CYS A 277 -8.01 43.01 17.15
N PHE A 278 -8.63 42.71 16.00
CA PHE A 278 -8.71 41.35 15.49
C PHE A 278 -7.31 40.78 15.15
N ARG A 279 -6.43 41.60 14.54
CA ARG A 279 -5.04 41.21 14.30
C ARG A 279 -4.28 40.98 15.58
N ASP A 280 -4.42 41.86 16.57
CA ASP A 280 -3.76 41.71 17.86
C ASP A 280 -4.20 40.41 18.56
N HIS A 281 -5.49 40.07 18.47
CA HIS A 281 -6.02 38.79 18.95
C HIS A 281 -5.40 37.60 18.20
N ILE A 282 -5.32 37.65 16.87
CA ILE A 282 -4.69 36.59 16.06
C ILE A 282 -3.22 36.41 16.44
N ILE A 283 -2.48 37.50 16.66
CA ILE A 283 -1.06 37.45 17.04
C ILE A 283 -0.91 36.85 18.44
N ALA A 284 -1.74 37.25 19.40
CA ALA A 284 -1.75 36.66 20.74
C ALA A 284 -2.09 35.16 20.68
N PHE A 285 -3.11 34.80 19.90
CA PHE A 285 -3.52 33.41 19.65
C PHE A 285 -2.40 32.57 19.03
N GLU A 286 -1.67 33.10 18.04
CA GLU A 286 -0.50 32.44 17.45
C GLU A 286 0.58 32.19 18.51
N GLY A 287 0.82 33.18 19.39
CA GLY A 287 1.73 33.07 20.52
C GLY A 287 1.35 31.94 21.47
N THR A 288 0.08 31.89 21.89
CA THR A 288 -0.47 30.83 22.75
C THR A 288 -0.38 29.46 22.08
N THR A 289 -0.78 29.36 20.81
CA THR A 289 -0.69 28.12 20.02
C THR A 289 0.74 27.60 19.95
N ARG A 290 1.72 28.49 19.75
CA ARG A 290 3.15 28.13 19.74
C ARG A 290 3.60 27.62 21.11
N GLY A 291 3.12 28.22 22.19
CA GLY A 291 3.29 27.73 23.56
C GLY A 291 2.73 26.33 23.76
N ASP A 292 1.49 26.10 23.34
CA ASP A 292 0.83 24.79 23.44
C ASP A 292 1.53 23.70 22.61
N ILE A 293 2.07 24.04 21.44
CA ILE A 293 2.90 23.13 20.64
C ILE A 293 4.20 22.76 21.38
N ASN A 294 4.82 23.72 22.08
CA ASN A 294 6.02 23.44 22.86
C ASN A 294 5.69 22.53 24.06
N ASP A 295 4.60 22.81 24.77
CA ASP A 295 4.09 21.97 25.86
C ASP A 295 3.77 20.55 25.36
N TRP A 296 3.27 20.42 24.13
CA TRP A 296 3.00 19.12 23.52
C TRP A 296 4.29 18.32 23.33
N ASN A 297 5.33 18.94 22.78
CA ASN A 297 6.61 18.27 22.58
C ASN A 297 7.19 17.78 23.91
N ILE A 298 7.12 18.62 24.96
CA ILE A 298 7.53 18.24 26.32
C ILE A 298 6.69 17.07 26.85
N ALA A 299 5.37 17.14 26.74
CA ALA A 299 4.46 16.11 27.26
C ALA A 299 4.66 14.74 26.57
N ILE A 300 4.96 14.74 25.27
CA ILE A 300 5.29 13.52 24.50
C ILE A 300 6.65 12.94 24.91
N GLU A 301 7.66 13.79 25.16
CA GLU A 301 8.98 13.33 25.63
C GLU A 301 8.92 12.74 27.04
N GLU A 302 8.14 13.35 27.93
CA GLU A 302 7.96 12.90 29.32
C GLU A 302 6.98 11.71 29.47
N ASN A 303 6.22 11.39 28.41
CA ASN A 303 5.24 10.31 28.35
C ASN A 303 4.19 10.35 29.49
N THR A 304 3.79 11.56 29.91
CA THR A 304 2.78 11.72 30.96
C THR A 304 1.38 11.73 30.33
N GLY A 305 0.67 10.59 30.37
CA GLY A 305 -0.66 10.47 29.75
C GLY A 305 -1.67 11.55 30.15
N LYS A 306 -1.56 12.11 31.37
CA LYS A 306 -2.37 13.26 31.82
C LYS A 306 -1.95 14.60 31.18
N GLY A 307 -0.66 14.83 31.01
CA GLY A 307 -0.13 16.05 30.37
C GLY A 307 -0.51 16.11 28.90
N ILE A 308 -0.41 14.99 28.20
CA ILE A 308 -0.76 14.89 26.77
C ILE A 308 -2.25 15.19 26.55
N GLY A 309 -3.15 14.69 27.42
CA GLY A 309 -4.58 14.96 27.31
C GLY A 309 -4.94 16.44 27.47
N ILE A 310 -4.32 17.13 28.43
CA ILE A 310 -4.56 18.57 28.68
C ILE A 310 -4.08 19.41 27.49
N VAL A 311 -2.89 19.10 26.96
CA VAL A 311 -2.36 19.83 25.80
C VAL A 311 -3.17 19.53 24.53
N ALA A 312 -3.59 18.28 24.33
CA ALA A 312 -4.47 17.92 23.21
C ALA A 312 -5.78 18.72 23.22
N GLU A 313 -6.39 18.90 24.39
CA GLU A 313 -7.61 19.70 24.54
C GLU A 313 -7.39 21.17 24.16
N ARG A 314 -6.27 21.77 24.59
CA ARG A 314 -5.89 23.14 24.18
C ARG A 314 -5.67 23.24 22.66
N LEU A 315 -4.96 22.28 22.06
CA LEU A 315 -4.72 22.27 20.61
C LEU A 315 -6.01 22.03 19.80
N GLU A 316 -6.94 21.19 20.30
CA GLU A 316 -8.27 21.01 19.70
C GLU A 316 -9.07 22.31 19.75
N GLN A 317 -9.07 23.00 20.90
CA GLN A 317 -9.70 24.30 21.05
C GLN A 317 -9.09 25.32 20.08
N GLY A 318 -7.75 25.33 19.92
CA GLY A 318 -7.06 26.16 18.94
C GLY A 318 -7.50 25.86 17.50
N LEU A 319 -7.65 24.60 17.11
CA LEU A 319 -8.16 24.24 15.77
C LEU A 319 -9.61 24.70 15.54
N CYS A 320 -10.46 24.61 16.56
CA CYS A 320 -11.84 25.15 16.53
C CYS A 320 -11.83 26.67 16.38
N GLU A 321 -10.98 27.36 17.13
CA GLU A 321 -10.87 28.81 17.11
C GLU A 321 -10.33 29.32 15.76
N ILE A 322 -9.30 28.68 15.20
CA ILE A 322 -8.80 28.98 13.85
C ILE A 322 -9.92 28.86 12.80
N SER A 323 -10.74 27.83 12.89
CA SER A 323 -11.86 27.62 11.95
C SER A 323 -12.92 28.72 12.07
N THR A 324 -13.05 29.33 13.24
CA THR A 324 -13.97 30.44 13.53
C THR A 324 -13.40 31.78 13.06
N LEU A 325 -12.09 31.99 13.23
CA LEU A 325 -11.38 33.22 12.89
C LEU A 325 -11.13 33.40 11.37
N TYR A 326 -11.26 32.34 10.57
CA TYR A 326 -10.94 32.36 9.14
C TYR A 326 -11.88 33.28 8.31
N GLY A 327 -11.32 34.00 7.34
CA GLY A 327 -12.04 34.77 6.31
C GLY A 327 -12.45 36.18 6.73
N LEU A 328 -11.71 36.80 7.65
CA LEU A 328 -11.97 38.14 8.19
C LEU A 328 -10.96 39.20 7.74
N ASP A 329 -9.70 38.82 7.56
CA ASP A 329 -8.61 39.69 7.12
C ASP A 329 -7.58 38.82 6.37
N GLU A 330 -7.15 39.24 5.17
CA GLU A 330 -6.23 38.44 4.34
C GLU A 330 -4.87 38.21 5.01
N GLU A 331 -4.41 39.20 5.79
CA GLU A 331 -3.15 39.12 6.54
C GLU A 331 -3.30 38.21 7.77
N GLY A 332 -4.38 38.36 8.53
CA GLY A 332 -4.76 37.46 9.63
C GLY A 332 -4.93 36.00 9.19
N ASP A 333 -5.55 35.75 8.03
CA ASP A 333 -5.73 34.42 7.47
C ASP A 333 -4.39 33.72 7.18
N CYS A 334 -3.35 34.48 6.81
CA CYS A 334 -2.00 33.95 6.61
C CYS A 334 -1.40 33.42 7.93
N ILE A 335 -1.56 34.19 9.02
CA ILE A 335 -1.09 33.81 10.37
C ILE A 335 -1.87 32.59 10.87
N LEU A 336 -3.19 32.60 10.76
CA LEU A 336 -4.05 31.48 11.16
C LEU A 336 -3.74 30.20 10.38
N LYS A 337 -3.47 30.32 9.08
CA LYS A 337 -3.03 29.19 8.25
C LYS A 337 -1.67 28.65 8.70
N SER A 338 -0.72 29.52 9.05
CA SER A 338 0.58 29.13 9.61
C SER A 338 0.44 28.41 10.95
N ALA A 339 -0.41 28.93 11.86
CA ALA A 339 -0.72 28.30 13.14
C ALA A 339 -1.36 26.91 12.94
N LYS A 340 -2.36 26.81 12.05
CA LYS A 340 -2.99 25.53 11.69
C LYS A 340 -1.98 24.50 11.18
N LEU A 341 -1.15 24.88 10.21
CA LEU A 341 -0.12 24.00 9.67
C LEU A 341 0.89 23.57 10.75
N SER A 342 1.19 24.45 11.70
CA SER A 342 2.07 24.13 12.82
C SER A 342 1.45 23.06 13.72
N ILE A 343 0.17 23.20 14.10
CA ILE A 343 -0.57 22.17 14.86
C ILE A 343 -0.64 20.85 14.07
N GLU A 344 -1.01 20.90 12.79
CA GLU A 344 -1.11 19.71 11.93
C GLU A 344 0.23 18.98 11.78
N SER A 345 1.34 19.72 11.71
CA SER A 345 2.68 19.15 11.58
C SER A 345 3.06 18.28 12.78
N VAL A 346 2.66 18.69 13.98
CA VAL A 346 2.94 18.00 15.23
C VAL A 346 2.23 16.64 15.27
N PHE A 347 0.94 16.61 14.91
CA PHE A 347 0.18 15.35 14.83
C PHE A 347 0.65 14.47 13.67
N THR A 348 1.12 15.06 12.57
CA THR A 348 1.74 14.31 11.46
C THR A 348 3.04 13.62 11.90
N VAL A 349 3.88 14.31 12.68
CA VAL A 349 5.11 13.73 13.26
C VAL A 349 4.76 12.60 14.23
N LEU A 350 3.76 12.80 15.10
CA LEU A 350 3.28 11.77 16.00
C LEU A 350 2.78 10.53 15.23
N ALA A 351 1.93 10.73 14.22
CA ALA A 351 1.39 9.66 13.38
C ALA A 351 2.51 8.82 12.73
N LYS A 352 3.53 9.48 12.16
CA LYS A 352 4.70 8.80 11.59
C LYS A 352 5.47 8.01 12.64
N SER A 353 5.72 8.61 13.80
CA SER A 353 6.40 7.95 14.93
C SER A 353 5.65 6.70 15.38
N ILE A 354 4.32 6.80 15.56
CA ILE A 354 3.45 5.69 15.97
C ILE A 354 3.48 4.57 14.93
N CYS A 355 3.26 4.89 13.66
CA CYS A 355 3.30 3.91 12.57
C CYS A 355 4.65 3.18 12.50
N SER A 356 5.77 3.89 12.65
CA SER A 356 7.11 3.29 12.65
C SER A 356 7.33 2.36 13.85
N SER A 357 6.86 2.75 15.04
CA SER A 357 6.95 1.96 16.26
C SER A 357 6.08 0.70 16.19
N LEU A 358 4.87 0.79 15.64
CA LEU A 358 3.98 -0.35 15.43
C LEU A 358 4.54 -1.38 14.46
N LYS A 359 5.35 -0.96 13.48
CA LYS A 359 6.06 -1.85 12.55
C LYS A 359 7.36 -2.44 13.12
N SER A 360 7.86 -1.93 14.25
CA SER A 360 9.09 -2.44 14.87
C SER A 360 8.91 -3.83 15.50
N LYS A 361 9.96 -4.66 15.55
CA LYS A 361 9.91 -6.02 16.12
C LYS A 361 10.00 -6.02 17.65
N GLY A 362 9.21 -6.88 18.31
CA GLY A 362 9.38 -7.25 19.73
C GLY A 362 9.10 -6.17 20.80
N ARG A 363 8.72 -4.94 20.44
CA ARG A 363 8.46 -3.83 21.38
C ARG A 363 6.99 -3.68 21.78
N TYR A 364 6.34 -4.77 22.19
CA TYR A 364 4.88 -4.80 22.39
C TYR A 364 4.34 -3.78 23.41
N HIS A 365 5.09 -3.49 24.48
CA HIS A 365 4.68 -2.47 25.47
C HIS A 365 4.55 -1.07 24.83
N LYS A 366 5.56 -0.65 24.05
CA LYS A 366 5.54 0.63 23.34
C LYS A 366 4.42 0.70 22.30
N LYS A 367 4.15 -0.43 21.63
CA LYS A 367 3.01 -0.53 20.71
C LYS A 367 1.68 -0.31 21.43
N ALA A 368 1.52 -0.88 22.62
CA ALA A 368 0.30 -0.74 23.42
C ALA A 368 0.12 0.69 23.96
N GLU A 369 1.21 1.34 24.39
CA GLU A 369 1.21 2.76 24.79
C GLU A 369 0.76 3.66 23.65
N HIS A 370 1.33 3.48 22.45
CA HIS A 370 0.96 4.26 21.27
C HIS A 370 -0.50 4.04 20.83
N LEU A 371 -0.99 2.81 20.87
CA LEU A 371 -2.40 2.53 20.57
C LEU A 371 -3.34 3.16 21.61
N HIS A 372 -2.95 3.15 22.89
CA HIS A 372 -3.73 3.81 23.93
C HIS A 372 -3.73 5.34 23.78
N LEU A 373 -2.60 5.91 23.38
CA LEU A 373 -2.48 7.33 23.08
C LEU A 373 -3.42 7.74 21.94
N ILE A 374 -3.47 6.98 20.84
CA ILE A 374 -4.41 7.26 19.74
C ILE A 374 -5.86 7.12 20.18
N ASP A 375 -6.19 6.09 20.95
CA ASP A 375 -7.54 5.88 21.48
C ASP A 375 -7.99 7.05 22.37
N MET A 376 -7.09 7.57 23.21
CA MET A 376 -7.32 8.75 24.04
C MET A 376 -7.52 10.02 23.20
N LEU A 377 -6.72 10.22 22.15
CA LEU A 377 -6.82 11.37 21.25
C LEU A 377 -8.05 11.29 20.32
N GLY A 378 -8.59 10.08 20.09
CA GLY A 378 -9.75 9.85 19.23
C GLY A 378 -11.04 10.53 19.69
N LYS A 379 -11.11 11.03 20.93
CA LYS A 379 -12.26 11.81 21.44
C LYS A 379 -12.30 13.25 20.92
N TYR A 380 -11.21 13.75 20.35
CA TYR A 380 -11.09 15.12 19.82
C TYR A 380 -11.27 15.10 18.30
N SER A 381 -12.36 15.69 17.79
CA SER A 381 -12.79 15.54 16.39
C SER A 381 -11.80 16.09 15.37
N ASN A 382 -11.20 17.26 15.61
CA ASN A 382 -10.29 17.88 14.66
C ASN A 382 -8.94 17.17 14.70
N ILE A 383 -8.43 16.84 15.88
CA ILE A 383 -7.21 16.05 16.03
C ILE A 383 -7.36 14.64 15.45
N SER A 384 -8.49 13.95 15.66
CA SER A 384 -8.67 12.58 15.16
C SER A 384 -8.59 12.51 13.64
N SER A 385 -9.01 13.58 12.94
CA SER A 385 -8.91 13.67 11.47
C SER A 385 -7.47 13.75 10.94
N LEU A 386 -6.52 14.14 11.80
CA LEU A 386 -5.09 14.27 11.50
C LEU A 386 -4.29 13.01 11.86
N LEU A 387 -4.92 12.07 12.57
CA LEU A 387 -4.31 10.82 13.00
C LEU A 387 -4.73 9.66 12.09
N PRO A 388 -3.91 8.60 11.96
CA PRO A 388 -4.32 7.40 11.24
C PRO A 388 -5.54 6.77 11.90
N SER A 389 -6.37 6.09 11.10
CA SER A 389 -7.57 5.44 11.63
C SER A 389 -7.20 4.43 12.73
N PRO A 390 -7.89 4.43 13.89
CA PRO A 390 -7.65 3.44 14.94
C PRO A 390 -7.70 2.01 14.42
N ASP A 391 -8.57 1.72 13.46
CA ASP A 391 -8.71 0.37 12.88
C ASP A 391 -7.52 -0.01 12.00
N GLU A 392 -6.95 0.93 11.26
CA GLU A 392 -5.72 0.71 10.49
C GLU A 392 -4.54 0.38 11.42
N LEU A 393 -4.40 1.12 12.53
CA LEU A 393 -3.32 0.88 13.49
C LEU A 393 -3.50 -0.44 14.25
N LYS A 394 -4.74 -0.81 14.60
CA LYS A 394 -5.08 -2.12 15.17
C LYS A 394 -4.74 -3.26 14.20
N ASN A 395 -5.02 -3.09 12.90
CA ASN A 395 -4.64 -4.06 11.87
C ASN A 395 -3.12 -4.21 11.75
N ILE A 396 -2.36 -3.11 11.72
CA ILE A 396 -0.88 -3.17 11.71
C ILE A 396 -0.34 -3.91 12.93
N ALA A 397 -0.90 -3.64 14.12
CA ALA A 397 -0.51 -4.33 15.34
C ALA A 397 -0.86 -5.82 15.28
N ARG A 398 -2.04 -6.17 14.76
CA ARG A 398 -2.47 -7.57 14.56
C ARG A 398 -1.55 -8.31 13.60
N ASP A 399 -1.23 -7.71 12.45
CA ASP A 399 -0.33 -8.29 11.45
C ASP A 399 1.08 -8.49 12.00
N ALA A 400 1.58 -7.56 12.81
CA ALA A 400 2.87 -7.71 13.47
C ALA A 400 2.89 -8.88 14.45
N VAL A 401 1.82 -9.05 15.25
CA VAL A 401 1.66 -10.20 16.16
C VAL A 401 1.57 -11.50 15.37
N ALA A 402 0.76 -11.55 14.32
CA ALA A 402 0.60 -12.73 13.47
C ALA A 402 1.91 -13.13 12.77
N SER A 403 2.68 -12.13 12.30
CA SER A 403 3.99 -12.35 11.68
C SER A 403 5.01 -12.91 12.68
N ASP A 404 5.09 -12.35 13.89
CA ASP A 404 5.97 -12.86 14.93
C ASP A 404 5.56 -14.29 15.37
N ALA A 405 4.25 -14.58 15.45
CA ALA A 405 3.75 -15.93 15.71
C ALA A 405 4.20 -16.91 14.63
N LYS A 406 4.04 -16.55 13.35
CA LYS A 406 4.46 -17.38 12.21
C LYS A 406 5.95 -17.69 12.21
N VAL A 407 6.80 -16.72 12.58
CA VAL A 407 8.25 -16.96 12.73
C VAL A 407 8.53 -18.03 13.78
N ILE A 408 7.75 -18.07 14.87
CA ILE A 408 7.87 -19.10 15.89
C ILE A 408 7.34 -20.45 15.38
N GLU A 409 6.21 -20.48 14.67
CA GLU A 409 5.65 -21.70 14.03
C GLU A 409 6.68 -22.34 13.07
N ASP A 410 7.29 -21.52 12.21
CA ASP A 410 8.31 -21.96 11.25
C ASP A 410 9.55 -22.51 11.98
N LEU A 411 10.00 -21.83 13.04
CA LEU A 411 11.17 -22.26 13.82
C LEU A 411 10.93 -23.58 14.57
N ILE A 412 9.73 -23.76 15.15
CA ILE A 412 9.31 -25.02 15.80
C ILE A 412 9.27 -26.17 14.79
N SER A 413 8.76 -25.90 13.58
CA SER A 413 8.61 -26.93 12.55
C SER A 413 9.95 -27.40 11.99
N GLN A 414 10.90 -26.48 11.83
CA GLN A 414 12.17 -26.71 11.12
C GLN A 414 13.33 -27.11 12.03
N THR A 415 13.30 -26.80 13.33
CA THR A 415 14.49 -26.93 14.18
C THR A 415 14.17 -27.51 15.57
N ALA A 416 15.20 -28.00 16.23
CA ALA A 416 15.18 -28.41 17.65
C ALA A 416 15.90 -27.40 18.55
N GLU A 417 16.02 -26.12 18.14
CA GLU A 417 16.71 -25.06 18.92
C GLU A 417 15.84 -24.58 20.10
N TRP A 418 15.62 -25.46 21.08
CA TRP A 418 14.63 -25.28 22.14
C TRP A 418 14.78 -23.98 22.93
N ASP A 419 16.01 -23.60 23.29
CA ASP A 419 16.23 -22.37 24.08
C ASP A 419 15.87 -21.10 23.30
N LYS A 420 16.09 -21.11 21.98
CA LYS A 420 15.73 -19.99 21.12
C LYS A 420 14.23 -19.90 20.94
N ILE A 421 13.57 -21.05 20.71
CA ILE A 421 12.11 -21.15 20.65
C ILE A 421 11.49 -20.64 21.97
N ASP A 422 11.97 -21.11 23.12
CA ASP A 422 11.44 -20.73 24.44
C ASP A 422 11.66 -19.24 24.75
N SER A 423 12.81 -18.70 24.36
CA SER A 423 13.10 -17.26 24.46
C SER A 423 12.13 -16.43 23.62
N LEU A 424 11.87 -16.85 22.37
CA LEU A 424 10.90 -16.19 21.49
C LEU A 424 9.47 -16.31 22.01
N LEU A 425 9.06 -17.48 22.52
CA LEU A 425 7.76 -17.66 23.17
C LEU A 425 7.61 -16.76 24.40
N THR A 426 8.67 -16.62 25.20
CA THR A 426 8.67 -15.71 26.36
C THR A 426 8.53 -14.25 25.95
N GLN A 427 9.18 -13.84 24.85
CA GLN A 427 9.01 -12.51 24.29
C GLN A 427 7.61 -12.32 23.70
N PHE A 428 7.10 -13.30 22.96
CA PHE A 428 5.77 -13.30 22.35
C PHE A 428 4.66 -13.28 23.41
N LYS A 429 4.86 -13.90 24.57
CA LYS A 429 3.93 -13.78 25.72
C LYS A 429 3.71 -12.33 26.13
N LYS A 430 4.70 -11.44 25.97
CA LYS A 430 4.53 -10.01 26.23
C LYS A 430 3.61 -9.32 25.21
N ALA A 431 3.36 -9.93 24.04
CA ALA A 431 2.42 -9.42 23.04
C ALA A 431 0.96 -9.46 23.51
N THR A 432 0.63 -10.25 24.53
CA THR A 432 -0.71 -10.31 25.15
C THR A 432 -1.20 -8.95 25.65
N ILE A 433 -0.30 -8.02 25.97
CA ILE A 433 -0.65 -6.62 26.30
C ILE A 433 -1.40 -5.91 25.15
N LEU A 434 -1.25 -6.37 23.92
CA LEU A 434 -1.91 -5.85 22.73
C LEU A 434 -3.30 -6.46 22.49
N ASP A 435 -3.69 -7.50 23.22
CA ASP A 435 -4.94 -8.24 22.94
C ASP A 435 -6.19 -7.37 23.05
N LYS A 436 -6.17 -6.35 23.93
CA LYS A 436 -7.22 -5.32 24.04
C LYS A 436 -7.43 -4.53 22.74
N PHE A 437 -6.45 -4.52 21.83
CA PHE A 437 -6.48 -3.82 20.56
C PHE A 437 -6.54 -4.76 19.36
N THR A 438 -5.97 -5.96 19.44
CA THR A 438 -5.84 -6.90 18.32
C THR A 438 -6.92 -7.99 18.29
N SER A 439 -7.93 -7.89 19.14
CA SER A 439 -9.03 -8.87 19.24
C SER A 439 -8.54 -10.24 19.75
N ASN A 440 -7.66 -10.24 20.76
CA ASN A 440 -7.06 -11.44 21.36
C ASN A 440 -6.14 -12.27 20.44
N GLU A 441 -5.56 -11.70 19.37
CA GLU A 441 -4.68 -12.41 18.44
C GLU A 441 -3.44 -13.01 19.12
N ALA A 442 -2.82 -12.33 20.08
CA ALA A 442 -1.61 -12.86 20.73
C ALA A 442 -1.97 -14.04 21.64
N SER A 443 -3.01 -13.89 22.46
CA SER A 443 -3.48 -14.98 23.33
C SER A 443 -4.01 -16.18 22.56
N SER A 444 -4.73 -15.97 21.45
CA SER A 444 -5.28 -17.05 20.62
C SER A 444 -4.17 -17.89 19.98
N ARG A 445 -3.03 -17.28 19.63
CA ARG A 445 -1.87 -17.94 19.04
C ARG A 445 -0.91 -18.55 20.06
N LEU A 446 -0.72 -17.91 21.22
CA LEU A 446 0.28 -18.33 22.20
C LEU A 446 0.06 -19.78 22.68
N ARG A 447 -1.18 -20.18 22.95
CA ARG A 447 -1.49 -21.54 23.43
C ARG A 447 -1.20 -22.61 22.36
N PRO A 448 -1.67 -22.48 21.11
CA PRO A 448 -1.25 -23.36 20.02
C PRO A 448 0.27 -23.45 19.85
N LEU A 449 1.00 -22.33 19.93
CA LEU A 449 2.46 -22.34 19.78
C LEU A 449 3.16 -23.13 20.90
N ILE A 450 2.71 -22.96 22.15
CA ILE A 450 3.23 -23.73 23.29
C ILE A 450 2.93 -25.23 23.07
N GLN A 451 1.71 -25.58 22.67
CA GLN A 451 1.34 -26.96 22.39
C GLN A 451 2.15 -27.56 21.23
N MET A 452 2.35 -26.83 20.14
CA MET A 452 3.19 -27.27 19.02
C MET A 452 4.64 -27.50 19.46
N ARG A 453 5.19 -26.61 20.28
CA ARG A 453 6.53 -26.76 20.85
C ARG A 453 6.63 -28.02 21.72
N GLU A 454 5.66 -28.25 22.61
CA GLU A 454 5.60 -29.44 23.47
C GLU A 454 5.43 -30.74 22.66
N GLN A 455 4.52 -30.73 21.66
CA GLN A 455 4.31 -31.87 20.75
C GLN A 455 5.56 -32.17 19.93
N LYS A 456 6.25 -31.15 19.43
CA LYS A 456 7.49 -31.32 18.66
C LYS A 456 8.59 -31.92 19.53
N GLU A 457 8.72 -31.49 20.78
CA GLU A 457 9.68 -32.08 21.72
C GLU A 457 9.35 -33.57 21.95
N ALA A 458 8.09 -33.93 22.19
CA ALA A 458 7.67 -35.32 22.35
C ALA A 458 7.95 -36.17 21.08
N GLN A 459 7.66 -35.65 19.90
CA GLN A 459 7.96 -36.32 18.62
C GLN A 459 9.46 -36.52 18.40
N VAL A 460 10.29 -35.56 18.81
CA VAL A 460 11.75 -35.69 18.75
C VAL A 460 12.24 -36.71 19.76
N ASP A 461 11.67 -36.76 20.97
CA ASP A 461 11.98 -37.78 21.97
C ASP A 461 11.62 -39.18 21.45
N ASP A 462 10.45 -39.37 20.83
CA ASP A 462 10.04 -40.65 20.21
C ASP A 462 10.97 -41.04 19.05
N LEU A 463 11.30 -40.09 18.16
CA LEU A 463 12.21 -40.31 17.04
C LEU A 463 13.62 -40.68 17.52
N LEU A 464 14.12 -40.04 18.58
CA LEU A 464 15.41 -40.38 19.17
C LEU A 464 15.42 -41.80 19.73
N ASP A 465 14.34 -42.22 20.40
CA ASP A 465 14.22 -43.60 20.88
C ASP A 465 14.20 -44.61 19.73
N ASP A 466 13.48 -44.32 18.64
CA ASP A 466 13.46 -45.16 17.44
C ASP A 466 14.84 -45.26 16.78
N LEU A 467 15.52 -44.13 16.55
CA LEU A 467 16.87 -44.10 15.98
C LEU A 467 17.89 -44.90 16.80
N ILE A 468 17.82 -44.80 18.14
CA ILE A 468 18.73 -45.54 19.04
C ILE A 468 18.41 -47.03 19.06
N ARG A 469 17.11 -47.39 19.07
CA ARG A 469 16.64 -48.78 19.06
C ARG A 469 17.01 -49.49 17.76
N ASP A 470 16.83 -48.80 16.64
CA ASP A 470 17.10 -49.35 15.30
C ASP A 470 18.59 -49.21 14.93
N GLN A 471 19.41 -48.65 15.83
CA GLN A 471 20.85 -48.40 15.66
C GLN A 471 21.20 -47.49 14.47
N ASP A 472 20.25 -46.66 14.02
CA ASP A 472 20.48 -45.65 13.02
C ASP A 472 20.89 -44.33 13.67
N PHE A 473 22.19 -44.12 13.78
CA PHE A 473 22.73 -42.88 14.36
C PHE A 473 22.84 -41.74 13.35
N GLN A 474 22.41 -41.90 12.10
CA GLN A 474 22.54 -40.86 11.09
C GLN A 474 21.64 -39.66 11.42
N GLY A 475 22.22 -38.45 11.46
CA GLY A 475 21.48 -37.22 11.77
C GLY A 475 21.11 -37.02 13.24
N ILE A 476 21.39 -37.99 14.12
CA ILE A 476 21.03 -37.94 15.55
C ILE A 476 21.61 -36.70 16.26
N LYS A 477 22.72 -36.14 15.75
CA LYS A 477 23.35 -34.93 16.31
C LYS A 477 22.42 -33.72 16.30
N GLU A 478 21.53 -33.60 15.31
CA GLU A 478 20.69 -32.40 15.12
C GLU A 478 19.68 -32.24 16.25
N PHE A 479 19.29 -33.35 16.88
CA PHE A 479 18.35 -33.38 18.00
C PHE A 479 19.07 -33.32 19.36
N ILE A 480 20.25 -33.93 19.46
CA ILE A 480 20.98 -34.05 20.71
C ILE A 480 21.83 -32.81 21.02
N MET A 481 22.44 -32.18 20.00
CA MET A 481 23.31 -31.01 20.22
C MET A 481 22.58 -29.80 20.80
N PRO A 482 21.35 -29.45 20.39
CA PRO A 482 20.59 -28.39 21.04
C PRO A 482 20.34 -28.63 22.53
N LEU A 483 20.16 -29.90 22.95
CA LEU A 483 20.02 -30.26 24.36
C LEU A 483 21.35 -30.13 25.12
N ALA A 484 22.48 -30.40 24.46
CA ALA A 484 23.82 -30.23 25.03
C ALA A 484 24.17 -28.75 25.27
N ASP A 485 23.88 -27.91 24.29
CA ASP A 485 24.18 -26.48 24.30
C ASP A 485 23.15 -25.68 25.14
N SER A 486 22.06 -26.32 25.55
CA SER A 486 21.00 -25.73 26.36
C SER A 486 21.51 -25.17 27.70
N LYS A 487 20.94 -24.05 28.14
CA LYS A 487 21.13 -23.48 29.48
C LYS A 487 20.18 -24.07 30.52
N ASP A 488 19.07 -24.66 30.07
CA ASP A 488 18.08 -25.30 30.93
C ASP A 488 18.62 -26.62 31.54
N GLN A 489 18.47 -26.76 32.86
CA GLN A 489 18.96 -27.92 33.60
C GLN A 489 18.21 -29.22 33.26
N ILE A 490 16.91 -29.17 33.03
CA ILE A 490 16.08 -30.32 32.65
C ILE A 490 16.49 -30.81 31.26
N LYS A 491 16.72 -29.89 30.31
CA LYS A 491 17.21 -30.26 28.96
C LYS A 491 18.60 -30.89 29.01
N ARG A 492 19.50 -30.41 29.87
CA ARG A 492 20.81 -31.06 30.10
C ARG A 492 20.68 -32.45 30.73
N GLN A 493 19.71 -32.65 31.62
CA GLN A 493 19.41 -33.98 32.16
C GLN A 493 18.89 -34.92 31.06
N LYS A 494 17.98 -34.46 30.20
CA LYS A 494 17.54 -35.22 29.02
C LYS A 494 18.69 -35.56 28.08
N PHE A 495 19.57 -34.61 27.78
CA PHE A 495 20.79 -34.87 27.01
C PHE A 495 21.61 -36.02 27.59
N ASN A 496 21.83 -36.02 28.91
CA ASN A 496 22.57 -37.09 29.58
C ASN A 496 21.84 -38.44 29.52
N GLN A 497 20.51 -38.45 29.66
CA GLN A 497 19.70 -39.66 29.49
C GLN A 497 19.83 -40.26 28.09
N TRP A 498 19.74 -39.42 27.05
CA TRP A 498 19.94 -39.85 25.67
C TRP A 498 21.36 -40.35 25.43
N CYS A 499 22.38 -39.65 25.93
CA CYS A 499 23.76 -40.12 25.86
C CYS A 499 23.98 -41.46 26.57
N ASN A 500 23.30 -41.72 27.70
CA ASN A 500 23.34 -43.02 28.38
C ASN A 500 22.73 -44.13 27.51
N LYS A 501 21.54 -43.90 26.93
CA LYS A 501 20.88 -44.87 26.04
C LYS A 501 21.75 -45.21 24.82
N ILE A 502 22.34 -44.20 24.19
CA ILE A 502 23.28 -44.37 23.08
C ILE A 502 24.51 -45.17 23.53
N ALA A 503 25.10 -44.82 24.67
CA ALA A 503 26.26 -45.53 25.20
C ALA A 503 25.94 -47.01 25.46
N SER A 504 24.78 -47.33 26.03
CA SER A 504 24.33 -48.70 26.24
C SER A 504 24.15 -49.45 24.92
N SER A 505 23.47 -48.87 23.92
CA SER A 505 23.27 -49.48 22.60
C SER A 505 24.60 -49.76 21.87
N LEU A 506 25.52 -48.80 21.88
CA LEU A 506 26.84 -48.95 21.27
C LEU A 506 27.72 -49.94 22.04
N SER A 507 27.61 -50.01 23.37
CA SER A 507 28.34 -51.00 24.18
C SER A 507 27.91 -52.41 23.82
N THR A 508 26.60 -52.66 23.65
CA THR A 508 26.07 -53.93 23.17
C THR A 508 26.64 -54.27 21.78
N THR A 509 26.64 -53.30 20.85
CA THR A 509 27.21 -53.48 19.51
C THR A 509 28.68 -53.89 19.58
N VAL A 510 29.49 -53.22 20.41
CA VAL A 510 30.91 -53.58 20.62
C VAL A 510 31.07 -54.98 21.21
N SER A 511 30.24 -55.35 22.18
CA SER A 511 30.26 -56.70 22.77
C SER A 511 29.90 -57.77 21.75
N GLU A 512 28.93 -57.51 20.87
CA GLU A 512 28.54 -58.43 19.80
C GLU A 512 29.65 -58.63 18.77
N ILE A 513 30.31 -57.55 18.33
CA ILE A 513 31.48 -57.65 17.43
C ILE A 513 32.57 -58.51 18.08
N ASN A 514 32.90 -58.26 19.35
CA ASN A 514 33.92 -59.04 20.06
C ASN A 514 33.54 -60.52 20.15
N ARG A 515 32.28 -60.83 20.45
CA ARG A 515 31.77 -62.20 20.48
C ARG A 515 31.86 -62.87 19.11
N ASP A 516 31.58 -62.15 18.03
CA ASP A 516 31.69 -62.69 16.67
C ASP A 516 33.15 -62.89 16.26
N LEU A 517 34.07 -62.03 16.69
CA LEU A 517 35.52 -62.16 16.47
C LEU A 517 36.14 -63.38 17.18
N GLU A 518 35.52 -63.89 18.25
CA GLU A 518 35.95 -65.11 18.95
C GLU A 518 35.49 -66.41 18.26
N ARG A 519 34.59 -66.31 17.26
CA ARG A 519 34.08 -67.46 16.50
C ARG A 519 34.97 -67.81 15.32
N ALA A 520 34.78 -69.01 14.77
CA ALA A 520 35.45 -69.42 13.53
C ALA A 520 35.01 -68.52 12.35
N VAL A 521 35.98 -68.16 11.50
CA VAL A 521 35.74 -67.27 10.35
C VAL A 521 34.74 -67.91 9.38
N SER A 522 33.60 -67.25 9.22
CA SER A 522 32.52 -67.62 8.30
C SER A 522 31.99 -66.39 7.59
N GLU A 523 31.23 -66.60 6.52
CA GLU A 523 30.68 -65.50 5.73
C GLU A 523 29.64 -64.70 6.52
N GLU A 524 28.78 -65.38 7.28
CA GLU A 524 27.79 -64.76 8.18
C GLU A 524 28.45 -63.89 9.25
N MET A 525 29.53 -64.39 9.88
CA MET A 525 30.31 -63.66 10.87
C MET A 525 30.94 -62.39 10.29
N CYS A 526 31.54 -62.47 9.10
CA CYS A 526 32.10 -61.30 8.42
C CYS A 526 31.03 -60.24 8.10
N HIS A 527 29.86 -60.66 7.60
CA HIS A 527 28.75 -59.73 7.32
C HIS A 527 28.21 -59.06 8.58
N SER A 528 28.04 -59.82 9.67
CA SER A 528 27.63 -59.30 10.99
C SER A 528 28.58 -58.19 11.47
N ILE A 529 29.89 -58.48 11.48
CA ILE A 529 30.92 -57.54 11.94
C ILE A 529 30.95 -56.29 11.06
N ILE A 530 30.82 -56.40 9.74
CA ILE A 530 30.79 -55.23 8.84
C ILE A 530 29.60 -54.33 9.16
N ASN A 531 28.41 -54.90 9.32
CA ASN A 531 27.21 -54.12 9.58
C ASN A 531 27.31 -53.39 10.93
N GLN A 532 27.78 -54.07 11.97
CA GLN A 532 28.00 -53.48 13.28
C GLN A 532 29.14 -52.43 13.28
N LEU A 533 30.21 -52.66 12.50
CA LEU A 533 31.27 -51.66 12.31
C LEU A 533 30.75 -50.40 11.63
N LYS A 534 29.87 -50.51 10.63
CA LYS A 534 29.21 -49.35 10.00
C LYS A 534 28.39 -48.55 11.01
N VAL A 535 27.63 -49.22 11.88
CA VAL A 535 26.88 -48.59 12.97
C VAL A 535 27.83 -47.77 13.87
N LEU A 536 28.95 -48.37 14.31
CA LEU A 536 29.96 -47.67 15.13
C LEU A 536 30.63 -46.51 14.37
N GLU A 537 30.90 -46.64 13.08
CA GLU A 537 31.46 -45.57 12.24
C GLU A 537 30.50 -44.40 12.06
N HIS A 538 29.20 -44.68 11.84
CA HIS A 538 28.15 -43.67 11.75
C HIS A 538 27.99 -42.94 13.08
N ALA A 539 27.89 -43.68 14.19
CA ALA A 539 27.83 -43.10 15.53
C ALA A 539 29.06 -42.24 15.84
N ARG A 540 30.26 -42.72 15.48
CA ARG A 540 31.50 -41.94 15.64
C ARG A 540 31.42 -40.64 14.86
N LYS A 541 31.02 -40.67 13.59
CA LYS A 541 30.95 -39.48 12.72
C LYS A 541 29.98 -38.43 13.27
N GLU A 542 28.82 -38.86 13.75
CA GLU A 542 27.76 -37.95 14.22
C GLU A 542 28.03 -37.42 15.64
N LEU A 543 28.62 -38.21 16.54
CA LEU A 543 28.79 -37.85 17.96
C LEU A 543 30.19 -37.33 18.33
N SER A 544 31.26 -37.78 17.67
CA SER A 544 32.64 -37.46 18.08
C SER A 544 33.07 -35.99 17.99
N PRO A 545 32.53 -35.11 17.11
CA PRO A 545 32.96 -33.72 17.04
C PRO A 545 32.83 -32.95 18.37
N ARG A 546 31.96 -33.39 19.28
CA ARG A 546 31.76 -32.76 20.60
C ARG A 546 31.68 -33.74 21.78
N LEU A 547 31.45 -35.04 21.54
CA LEU A 547 31.36 -36.05 22.60
C LEU A 547 32.52 -37.05 22.51
N VAL A 548 33.70 -36.61 22.96
CA VAL A 548 34.93 -37.44 22.99
C VAL A 548 34.77 -38.68 23.89
N LYS A 549 33.92 -38.60 24.91
CA LYS A 549 33.54 -39.73 25.77
C LYS A 549 32.04 -39.65 26.04
N LEU A 550 31.35 -40.76 25.80
CA LEU A 550 29.98 -40.93 26.27
C LEU A 550 29.98 -41.29 27.77
N PRO A 551 28.85 -41.06 28.47
CA PRO A 551 28.68 -41.54 29.83
C PRO A 551 29.01 -43.04 29.98
N GLY A 552 29.54 -43.44 31.13
CA GLY A 552 30.07 -44.80 31.33
C GLY A 552 31.49 -45.00 30.78
N GLY A 553 32.11 -43.97 30.20
CA GLY A 553 33.52 -44.00 29.77
C GLY A 553 33.74 -44.57 28.37
N LEU A 554 32.66 -44.94 27.66
CA LEU A 554 32.72 -45.47 26.30
C LEU A 554 33.31 -44.41 25.35
N ASN A 555 34.45 -44.75 24.73
CA ASN A 555 35.08 -43.94 23.71
C ASN A 555 34.99 -44.68 22.38
N ILE A 556 34.04 -44.29 21.53
CA ILE A 556 33.75 -44.96 20.25
C ILE A 556 35.02 -45.05 19.39
N GLY A 557 35.85 -44.00 19.37
CA GLY A 557 37.10 -43.99 18.61
C GLY A 557 38.10 -45.05 19.10
N LYS A 558 38.24 -45.22 20.42
CA LYS A 558 39.10 -46.25 21.03
C LYS A 558 38.56 -47.65 20.80
N GLU A 559 37.25 -47.86 20.99
CA GLU A 559 36.62 -49.18 20.78
C GLU A 559 36.74 -49.62 19.32
N LEU A 560 36.47 -48.70 18.39
CA LEU A 560 36.60 -48.96 16.95
C LEU A 560 38.05 -49.27 16.56
N GLN A 561 39.03 -48.62 17.18
CA GLN A 561 40.44 -48.93 16.98
C GLN A 561 40.83 -50.28 17.61
N SER A 562 40.27 -50.62 18.77
CA SER A 562 40.44 -51.92 19.45
C SER A 562 39.93 -53.06 18.56
N VAL A 563 38.70 -52.95 18.04
CA VAL A 563 38.10 -53.92 17.11
C VAL A 563 38.94 -54.06 15.83
N LYS A 564 39.35 -52.95 15.20
CA LYS A 564 40.23 -52.98 14.02
C LYS A 564 41.59 -53.64 14.32
N THR A 565 42.08 -53.55 15.55
CA THR A 565 43.31 -54.22 15.96
C THR A 565 43.10 -55.72 16.10
N LYS A 566 42.02 -56.16 16.76
CA LYS A 566 41.66 -57.59 16.84
C LYS A 566 41.46 -58.25 15.47
N ILE A 567 40.80 -57.57 14.53
CA ILE A 567 40.65 -58.07 13.15
C ILE A 567 42.01 -58.33 12.49
N ARG A 568 42.97 -57.42 12.71
CA ARG A 568 44.34 -57.56 12.18
C ARG A 568 45.09 -58.72 12.84
N GLU A 569 44.98 -58.85 14.15
CA GLU A 569 45.59 -59.95 14.92
C GLU A 569 45.05 -61.32 14.48
N ILE A 570 43.73 -61.44 14.28
CA ILE A 570 43.10 -62.67 13.77
C ILE A 570 43.62 -62.99 12.36
N LEU A 571 43.70 -61.99 11.48
CA LEU A 571 44.24 -62.18 10.14
C LEU A 571 45.71 -62.62 10.16
N GLU A 572 46.52 -62.02 11.03
CA GLU A 572 47.93 -62.39 11.22
C GLU A 572 48.08 -63.83 11.72
N ALA A 573 47.28 -64.23 12.71
CA ALA A 573 47.23 -65.60 13.19
C ALA A 573 46.84 -66.59 12.07
N LEU A 574 45.85 -66.26 11.23
CA LEU A 574 45.46 -67.10 10.10
C LEU A 574 46.56 -67.21 9.02
N VAL A 575 47.30 -66.13 8.77
CA VAL A 575 48.45 -66.12 7.86
C VAL A 575 49.61 -66.97 8.42
N GLU A 576 49.82 -66.95 9.73
CA GLU A 576 50.83 -67.78 10.40
C GLU A 576 50.45 -69.27 10.38
N ILE A 577 49.17 -69.58 10.63
CA ILE A 577 48.62 -70.95 10.48
C ILE A 577 48.84 -71.44 9.06
N PHE A 578 48.53 -70.62 8.04
CA PHE A 578 48.83 -70.96 6.64
C PHE A 578 50.32 -71.22 6.43
N SER A 579 51.21 -70.35 6.94
CA SER A 579 52.66 -70.48 6.77
C SER A 579 53.19 -71.77 7.41
N THR A 580 52.59 -72.19 8.52
CA THR A 580 52.86 -73.47 9.18
C THR A 580 52.40 -74.65 8.33
N HIS A 581 51.22 -74.58 7.71
CA HIS A 581 50.76 -75.61 6.77
C HIS A 581 51.65 -75.66 5.51
N TYR A 582 52.05 -74.50 4.98
CA TYR A 582 52.93 -74.37 3.82
C TYR A 582 54.30 -75.01 4.04
N SER A 583 54.95 -74.75 5.18
CA SER A 583 56.25 -75.38 5.52
C SER A 583 56.16 -76.90 5.68
N LYS A 584 55.01 -77.40 6.15
CA LYS A 584 54.72 -78.84 6.29
C LYS A 584 54.17 -79.50 5.02
N MET A 585 53.97 -78.74 3.94
CA MET A 585 53.32 -79.21 2.72
C MET A 585 51.92 -79.82 2.94
N ASN A 586 51.17 -79.36 3.96
CA ASN A 586 49.80 -79.81 4.22
C ASN A 586 48.81 -79.01 3.35
N PHE A 587 48.45 -79.55 2.19
CA PHE A 587 47.59 -78.88 1.21
C PHE A 587 46.15 -78.66 1.68
N GLU A 588 45.60 -79.58 2.48
CA GLU A 588 44.26 -79.43 3.05
C GLU A 588 44.21 -78.25 4.03
N GLY A 589 45.16 -78.21 4.96
CA GLY A 589 45.30 -77.11 5.91
C GLY A 589 45.59 -75.77 5.22
N MET A 590 46.43 -75.78 4.18
CA MET A 590 46.67 -74.60 3.33
C MET A 590 45.40 -74.11 2.66
N GLY A 591 44.57 -75.01 2.09
CA GLY A 591 43.33 -74.66 1.41
C GLY A 591 42.29 -74.05 2.35
N VAL A 592 42.09 -74.65 3.53
CA VAL A 592 41.18 -74.12 4.57
C VAL A 592 41.67 -72.75 5.05
N SER A 593 42.96 -72.62 5.38
CA SER A 593 43.53 -71.37 5.89
C SER A 593 43.51 -70.26 4.83
N HIS A 594 43.83 -70.59 3.57
CA HIS A 594 43.75 -69.68 2.43
C HIS A 594 42.32 -69.16 2.24
N ARG A 595 41.31 -70.03 2.29
CA ARG A 595 39.90 -69.63 2.18
C ARG A 595 39.51 -68.65 3.29
N SER A 596 39.86 -68.95 4.54
CA SER A 596 39.56 -68.08 5.69
C SER A 596 40.26 -66.71 5.58
N VAL A 597 41.54 -66.69 5.19
CA VAL A 597 42.30 -65.45 4.95
C VAL A 597 41.70 -64.63 3.82
N VAL A 598 41.34 -65.26 2.70
CA VAL A 598 40.75 -64.57 1.54
C VAL A 598 39.37 -64.01 1.88
N LEU A 599 38.53 -64.78 2.56
CA LEU A 599 37.20 -64.35 2.98
C LEU A 599 37.28 -63.15 3.93
N LEU A 600 38.08 -63.24 4.99
CA LEU A 600 38.24 -62.15 5.95
C LEU A 600 38.85 -60.91 5.27
N SER A 601 39.87 -61.08 4.43
CA SER A 601 40.56 -59.95 3.80
C SER A 601 39.75 -59.24 2.72
N SER A 602 38.94 -59.96 1.95
CA SER A 602 38.05 -59.36 0.94
C SER A 602 36.92 -58.57 1.57
N GLN A 603 36.35 -59.07 2.67
CA GLN A 603 35.23 -58.44 3.37
C GLN A 603 35.70 -57.25 4.23
N MET A 604 36.88 -57.34 4.85
CA MET A 604 37.39 -56.31 5.78
C MET A 604 38.48 -55.41 5.17
N GLU A 605 38.58 -55.33 3.84
CA GLU A 605 39.72 -54.73 3.14
C GLU A 605 40.05 -53.30 3.63
N VAL A 606 39.02 -52.50 3.90
CA VAL A 606 39.14 -51.09 4.32
C VAL A 606 39.79 -50.93 5.70
N HIS A 607 39.77 -51.99 6.51
CA HIS A 607 40.28 -51.99 7.87
C HIS A 607 41.67 -52.63 8.01
N LEU A 608 42.21 -53.17 6.92
CA LEU A 608 43.53 -53.80 6.90
C LEU A 608 44.66 -52.79 6.66
N THR A 609 45.81 -53.01 7.30
CA THR A 609 47.01 -52.23 6.99
C THR A 609 47.65 -52.65 5.67
N SER A 610 48.51 -51.80 5.12
CA SER A 610 49.34 -52.13 3.96
C SER A 610 50.19 -53.38 4.19
N LEU A 611 50.66 -53.60 5.41
CA LEU A 611 51.40 -54.79 5.80
C LEU A 611 50.51 -56.04 5.71
N ASN A 612 49.31 -56.01 6.31
CA ASN A 612 48.39 -57.15 6.24
C ASN A 612 48.02 -57.47 4.78
N LYS A 613 47.72 -56.44 3.96
CA LYS A 613 47.43 -56.62 2.52
C LYS A 613 48.59 -57.26 1.77
N ARG A 614 49.82 -56.87 2.10
CA ARG A 614 51.04 -57.48 1.52
C ARG A 614 51.18 -58.94 1.94
N SER A 615 51.00 -59.26 3.22
CA SER A 615 51.05 -60.62 3.73
C SER A 615 50.02 -61.53 3.06
N VAL A 616 48.78 -61.06 2.87
CA VAL A 616 47.74 -61.78 2.13
C VAL A 616 48.15 -62.02 0.67
N LYS A 617 48.73 -61.02 0.00
CA LYS A 617 49.20 -61.14 -1.39
C LYS A 617 50.35 -62.14 -1.52
N ASP A 618 51.29 -62.14 -0.57
CA ASP A 618 52.41 -63.07 -0.56
C ASP A 618 51.95 -64.49 -0.23
N LEU A 619 50.99 -64.65 0.68
CA LEU A 619 50.31 -65.91 0.95
C LEU A 619 49.64 -66.48 -0.30
N ARG A 620 48.86 -65.67 -1.05
CA ARG A 620 48.25 -66.12 -2.32
C ARG A 620 49.28 -66.64 -3.31
N LYS A 621 50.39 -65.91 -3.50
CA LYS A 621 51.49 -66.37 -4.36
C LYS A 621 52.12 -67.67 -3.86
N GLN A 622 52.28 -67.85 -2.56
CA GLN A 622 52.80 -69.09 -1.98
C GLN A 622 51.83 -70.24 -2.24
N PHE A 623 50.53 -70.04 -2.03
CA PHE A 623 49.50 -71.02 -2.33
C PHE A 623 49.53 -71.43 -3.81
N ASP A 624 49.53 -70.45 -4.73
CA ASP A 624 49.59 -70.70 -6.16
C ASP A 624 50.87 -71.46 -6.55
N ARG A 625 52.02 -71.11 -5.96
CA ARG A 625 53.28 -71.83 -6.18
C ARG A 625 53.23 -73.26 -5.67
N ALA A 626 52.66 -73.49 -4.49
CA ALA A 626 52.50 -74.82 -3.91
C ALA A 626 51.62 -75.69 -4.82
N VAL A 627 50.45 -75.18 -5.21
CA VAL A 627 49.51 -75.87 -6.11
C VAL A 627 50.19 -76.20 -7.45
N ASN A 628 50.86 -75.25 -8.08
CA ASN A 628 51.57 -75.48 -9.35
C ASN A 628 52.79 -76.41 -9.21
N SER A 629 53.41 -76.49 -8.04
CA SER A 629 54.55 -77.38 -7.80
C SER A 629 54.15 -78.85 -7.79
N VAL A 630 52.92 -79.17 -7.39
CA VAL A 630 52.37 -80.53 -7.39
C VAL A 630 52.37 -81.10 -8.81
N THR A 631 51.85 -80.36 -9.79
CA THR A 631 51.85 -80.78 -11.21
C THR A 631 53.27 -81.08 -11.70
N ARG A 632 54.23 -80.18 -11.41
CA ARG A 632 55.64 -80.38 -11.81
C ARG A 632 56.34 -81.54 -11.11
N LEU A 633 55.91 -81.91 -9.90
CA LEU A 633 56.46 -83.06 -9.18
C LEU A 633 55.86 -84.36 -9.72
N LEU A 634 54.57 -84.38 -10.04
CA LEU A 634 53.91 -85.51 -10.71
C LEU A 634 54.50 -85.77 -12.10
N ASP A 635 54.73 -84.74 -12.91
CA ASP A 635 55.37 -84.88 -14.22
C ASP A 635 56.78 -85.49 -14.11
N ARG A 636 57.56 -85.06 -13.11
CA ARG A 636 58.89 -85.62 -12.85
C ARG A 636 58.83 -87.08 -12.39
N PHE A 637 57.86 -87.44 -11.58
CA PHE A 637 57.64 -88.81 -11.14
C PHE A 637 57.28 -89.74 -12.31
N VAL A 638 56.48 -89.26 -13.27
CA VAL A 638 56.21 -90.01 -14.50
C VAL A 638 57.48 -90.13 -15.35
N GLN A 639 58.21 -89.03 -15.54
CA GLN A 639 59.44 -89.01 -16.34
C GLN A 639 60.54 -89.93 -15.77
N SER A 640 60.61 -90.07 -14.44
CA SER A 640 61.54 -90.98 -13.77
C SER A 640 61.14 -92.46 -13.83
N GLY A 641 60.05 -92.80 -14.52
CA GLY A 641 59.54 -94.17 -14.58
C GLY A 641 58.88 -94.61 -13.27
N PHE A 642 58.25 -93.67 -12.56
CA PHE A 642 57.55 -93.90 -11.28
C PHE A 642 58.51 -94.28 -10.14
N GLN A 643 59.73 -93.73 -10.17
CA GLN A 643 60.72 -93.87 -9.11
C GLN A 643 60.49 -92.87 -7.98
N GLU A 644 61.01 -93.20 -6.80
CA GLU A 644 60.81 -92.43 -5.57
C GLU A 644 61.34 -90.99 -5.69
N ASP A 645 60.44 -90.01 -5.54
CA ASP A 645 60.78 -88.60 -5.31
C ASP A 645 60.40 -88.27 -3.86
N ALA A 646 61.40 -88.03 -3.02
CA ALA A 646 61.23 -87.77 -1.59
C ALA A 646 60.32 -86.57 -1.30
N LYS A 647 60.32 -85.54 -2.16
CA LYS A 647 59.44 -84.37 -2.00
C LYS A 647 58.01 -84.71 -2.40
N LEU A 648 57.82 -85.53 -3.43
CA LEU A 648 56.49 -85.97 -3.83
C LEU A 648 55.86 -86.92 -2.80
N HIS A 649 56.63 -87.83 -2.20
CA HIS A 649 56.15 -88.72 -1.13
C HIS A 649 55.87 -87.96 0.18
N GLN A 650 56.58 -86.87 0.46
CA GLN A 650 56.24 -85.98 1.57
C GLN A 650 54.86 -85.32 1.37
N ILE A 651 54.48 -85.03 0.12
CA ILE A 651 53.20 -84.41 -0.24
C ILE A 651 52.08 -85.46 -0.33
N PHE A 652 52.37 -86.61 -0.92
CA PHE A 652 51.46 -87.74 -1.07
C PHE A 652 52.07 -89.00 -0.44
N PRO A 653 51.96 -89.17 0.89
CA PRO A 653 52.54 -90.33 1.59
C PRO A 653 51.98 -91.66 1.11
N SER A 654 50.79 -91.66 0.51
CA SER A 654 50.13 -92.82 -0.08
C SER A 654 50.58 -93.16 -1.51
N LEU A 655 51.34 -92.27 -2.17
CA LEU A 655 51.87 -92.53 -3.50
C LEU A 655 53.05 -93.48 -3.35
N GLN A 656 52.92 -94.72 -3.86
CA GLN A 656 53.96 -95.74 -3.77
C GLN A 656 54.83 -95.72 -5.03
N LYS A 657 56.14 -95.99 -4.90
CA LYS A 657 56.96 -96.28 -6.09
C LYS A 657 56.48 -97.55 -6.79
N ALA A 658 56.64 -97.62 -8.11
CA ALA A 658 56.10 -98.74 -8.89
C ALA A 658 56.57 -100.12 -8.43
N SER A 659 57.80 -100.25 -7.92
CA SER A 659 58.34 -101.52 -7.41
C SER A 659 57.75 -101.96 -6.07
N GLU A 660 57.16 -101.04 -5.31
CA GLU A 660 56.59 -101.28 -3.97
C GLU A 660 55.06 -101.14 -3.96
N SER A 661 54.47 -100.83 -5.11
CA SER A 661 53.05 -100.57 -5.19
C SER A 661 52.24 -101.85 -5.07
N VAL A 662 51.26 -101.85 -4.16
CA VAL A 662 50.30 -102.96 -4.02
C VAL A 662 49.30 -102.98 -5.19
N ASN A 663 49.16 -101.85 -5.91
CA ASN A 663 48.33 -101.75 -7.08
C ASN A 663 49.06 -102.37 -8.29
N PRO A 664 48.55 -103.48 -8.88
CA PRO A 664 49.22 -104.19 -9.97
C PRO A 664 49.38 -103.36 -11.25
N GLU A 665 48.63 -102.26 -11.40
CA GLU A 665 48.72 -101.39 -12.57
C GLU A 665 49.94 -100.47 -12.56
N LEU A 666 50.47 -100.08 -11.39
CA LEU A 666 51.63 -99.19 -11.29
C LEU A 666 52.95 -99.86 -11.74
N PRO A 667 53.28 -101.10 -11.30
CA PRO A 667 54.39 -101.87 -11.87
C PRO A 667 54.20 -102.17 -13.36
N LYS A 668 52.97 -102.43 -13.82
CA LYS A 668 52.68 -102.62 -15.25
C LYS A 668 52.94 -101.35 -16.05
N LEU A 669 52.52 -100.18 -15.55
CA LEU A 669 52.77 -98.88 -16.18
C LEU A 669 54.27 -98.56 -16.23
N SER A 670 55.00 -98.79 -15.14
CA SER A 670 56.46 -98.63 -15.10
C SER A 670 57.14 -99.56 -16.11
N LYS A 671 56.81 -100.86 -16.13
CA LYS A 671 57.32 -101.80 -17.16
C LYS A 671 56.94 -101.40 -18.58
N THR A 672 55.71 -100.91 -18.78
CA THR A 672 55.24 -100.47 -20.11
C THR A 672 55.99 -99.23 -20.55
N TYR A 673 56.28 -98.30 -19.63
CA TYR A 673 57.07 -97.11 -19.88
C TYR A 673 58.53 -97.48 -20.19
N GLU A 674 59.18 -98.32 -19.36
CA GLU A 674 60.54 -98.84 -19.63
C GLU A 674 60.62 -99.57 -20.98
N LYS A 675 59.64 -100.43 -21.28
CA LYS A 675 59.54 -101.11 -22.59
C LYS A 675 59.39 -100.10 -23.73
N SER A 676 58.56 -99.07 -23.56
CA SER A 676 58.37 -98.01 -24.56
C SER A 676 59.64 -97.18 -24.74
N GLN A 677 60.38 -96.88 -23.67
CA GLN A 677 61.68 -96.21 -23.75
C GLN A 677 62.68 -97.06 -24.53
N LYS A 678 62.75 -98.37 -24.23
CA LYS A 678 63.63 -99.31 -24.94
C LYS A 678 63.28 -99.43 -26.42
N GLU A 679 61.99 -99.66 -26.75
CA GLU A 679 61.51 -99.73 -28.13
C GLU A 679 61.78 -98.42 -28.89
N LEU A 680 61.61 -97.27 -28.23
CA LEU A 680 61.89 -95.97 -28.81
C LEU A 680 63.39 -95.76 -29.07
N THR A 681 64.25 -96.11 -28.12
CA THR A 681 65.72 -96.11 -28.30
C THR A 681 66.13 -97.03 -29.45
N GLU A 682 65.61 -98.26 -29.51
CA GLU A 682 65.88 -99.22 -30.58
C GLU A 682 65.44 -98.69 -31.94
N LYS A 683 64.25 -98.08 -32.03
CA LYS A 683 63.77 -97.44 -33.27
C LYS A 683 64.67 -96.29 -33.70
N ILE A 684 65.15 -95.48 -32.76
CA ILE A 684 66.08 -94.39 -33.04
C ILE A 684 67.44 -94.92 -33.53
N ASN A 685 68.01 -95.92 -32.85
CA ASN A 685 69.23 -96.58 -33.28
C ASN A 685 69.09 -97.23 -34.66
N LYS A 686 67.95 -97.88 -34.93
CA LYS A 686 67.67 -98.48 -36.23
C LYS A 686 67.53 -97.42 -37.33
N ALA A 687 66.81 -96.33 -37.06
CA ALA A 687 66.69 -95.21 -37.99
C ALA A 687 68.07 -94.59 -38.28
N PHE A 688 68.91 -94.42 -37.25
CA PHE A 688 70.28 -93.96 -37.42
C PHE A 688 71.12 -94.93 -38.25
N ASN A 689 71.07 -96.24 -37.97
CA ASN A 689 71.83 -97.24 -38.73
C ASN A 689 71.43 -97.27 -40.20
N ILE A 690 70.14 -97.14 -40.53
CA ILE A 690 69.68 -97.00 -41.92
C ILE A 690 70.29 -95.76 -42.57
N CYS A 691 70.29 -94.62 -41.88
CA CYS A 691 70.95 -93.41 -42.38
C CYS A 691 72.45 -93.64 -42.59
N ASN A 692 73.13 -94.28 -41.64
CA ASN A 692 74.56 -94.58 -41.70
C ASN A 692 74.92 -95.56 -42.83
N ASP A 693 74.07 -96.55 -43.09
CA ASP A 693 74.24 -97.50 -44.20
C ASP A 693 74.05 -96.80 -45.55
N ILE A 694 73.07 -95.89 -45.68
CA ILE A 694 72.89 -95.08 -46.88
C ILE A 694 74.14 -94.25 -47.14
N VAL A 695 74.69 -93.56 -46.13
CA VAL A 695 75.95 -92.81 -46.24
C VAL A 695 77.06 -93.74 -46.72
N SER A 696 77.26 -94.88 -46.04
CA SER A 696 78.37 -95.81 -46.29
C SER A 696 78.32 -96.45 -47.69
N GLN A 697 77.13 -96.66 -48.25
CA GLN A 697 76.97 -97.30 -49.56
C GLN A 697 76.94 -96.31 -50.73
N SER A 698 76.45 -95.09 -50.51
CA SER A 698 76.21 -94.11 -51.58
C SER A 698 77.19 -92.94 -51.59
N ASN A 699 77.98 -92.74 -50.53
CA ASN A 699 78.75 -91.53 -50.26
C ASN A 699 77.92 -90.24 -50.38
N CYS A 700 76.60 -90.32 -50.16
CA CYS A 700 75.70 -89.17 -50.19
C CYS A 700 75.26 -88.79 -48.77
N TYR A 701 75.68 -87.62 -48.31
CA TYR A 701 75.49 -87.18 -46.93
C TYR A 701 74.28 -86.26 -46.73
N TYR A 702 73.74 -85.65 -47.80
CA TYR A 702 72.71 -84.61 -47.70
C TYR A 702 71.43 -85.05 -46.97
N GLN A 703 70.81 -86.17 -47.36
CA GLN A 703 69.57 -86.66 -46.74
C GLN A 703 69.79 -87.20 -45.31
N PRO A 704 70.82 -88.04 -45.05
CA PRO A 704 71.16 -88.48 -43.70
C PRO A 704 71.43 -87.34 -42.71
N ILE A 705 72.13 -86.27 -43.13
CA ILE A 705 72.37 -85.07 -42.29
C ILE A 705 71.05 -84.37 -41.93
N GLU A 706 70.13 -84.19 -42.87
CA GLU A 706 68.84 -83.54 -42.60
C GLU A 706 68.01 -84.34 -41.58
N MET A 707 67.92 -85.66 -41.78
CA MET A 707 67.22 -86.56 -40.87
C MET A 707 67.85 -86.56 -39.47
N LEU A 708 69.19 -86.61 -39.39
CA LEU A 708 69.90 -86.61 -38.11
C LEU A 708 69.80 -85.23 -37.41
N THR A 709 69.77 -84.13 -38.16
CA THR A 709 69.54 -82.76 -37.63
C THR A 709 68.13 -82.62 -37.07
N ALA A 710 67.13 -83.21 -37.74
CA ALA A 710 65.75 -83.24 -37.25
C ALA A 710 65.64 -84.05 -35.95
N LEU A 711 66.33 -85.19 -35.85
CA LEU A 711 66.41 -85.99 -34.64
C LEU A 711 67.07 -85.22 -33.48
N ASP A 712 68.21 -84.58 -33.72
CA ASP A 712 68.91 -83.75 -32.71
C ASP A 712 67.98 -82.66 -32.13
N ARG A 713 67.21 -81.97 -32.99
CA ARG A 713 66.23 -80.98 -32.55
C ARG A 713 65.15 -81.61 -31.64
N GLN A 714 64.67 -82.81 -31.94
CA GLN A 714 63.68 -83.48 -31.10
C GLN A 714 64.29 -83.95 -29.77
N LEU A 715 65.52 -84.46 -29.78
CA LEU A 715 66.27 -84.81 -28.58
C LEU A 715 66.41 -83.60 -27.64
N LYS A 716 66.78 -82.42 -28.18
CA LYS A 716 66.86 -81.16 -27.45
C LYS A 716 65.52 -80.63 -26.93
N ARG A 717 64.41 -80.96 -27.59
CA ARG A 717 63.04 -80.59 -27.17
C ARG A 717 62.46 -81.46 -26.06
N GLY A 718 63.22 -82.42 -25.54
CA GLY A 718 62.83 -83.23 -24.39
C GLY A 718 62.66 -84.71 -24.69
N LEU A 719 62.74 -85.13 -25.97
CA LEU A 719 62.73 -86.56 -26.32
C LEU A 719 63.85 -87.31 -25.61
N LYS A 720 65.00 -86.67 -25.38
CA LYS A 720 66.15 -87.23 -24.65
C LYS A 720 65.79 -87.77 -23.25
N ASN A 721 64.80 -87.18 -22.57
CA ASN A 721 64.37 -87.61 -21.23
C ASN A 721 63.56 -88.92 -21.26
N HIS A 722 63.11 -89.34 -22.44
CA HIS A 722 62.32 -90.55 -22.66
C HIS A 722 63.13 -91.65 -23.36
N LEU A 723 64.45 -91.50 -23.44
CA LEU A 723 65.36 -92.46 -24.06
C LEU A 723 66.33 -93.01 -23.03
N LEU A 724 66.73 -94.26 -23.26
CA LEU A 724 67.89 -94.86 -22.60
C LEU A 724 69.16 -94.30 -23.25
N THR A 725 69.60 -93.12 -22.82
CA THR A 725 70.74 -92.41 -23.44
C THR A 725 72.04 -93.20 -23.42
N SER A 726 72.20 -94.13 -22.47
CA SER A 726 73.34 -95.05 -22.40
C SER A 726 73.31 -96.14 -23.47
N GLU A 727 72.16 -96.41 -24.09
CA GLU A 727 71.97 -97.44 -25.11
C GLU A 727 71.89 -96.87 -26.53
N LEU A 728 72.05 -95.55 -26.69
CA LEU A 728 72.17 -94.94 -28.02
C LEU A 728 73.51 -95.37 -28.63
N SER A 729 73.48 -95.95 -29.82
CA SER A 729 74.66 -96.49 -30.49
C SER A 729 75.53 -95.41 -31.13
N PHE A 730 75.16 -94.15 -30.97
CA PHE A 730 75.79 -92.99 -31.61
C PHE A 730 75.61 -91.74 -30.76
N ASP A 731 76.56 -90.82 -30.87
CA ASP A 731 76.37 -89.44 -30.44
C ASP A 731 75.87 -88.64 -31.64
N CYS A 732 74.63 -88.16 -31.55
CA CYS A 732 73.95 -87.45 -32.63
C CYS A 732 74.67 -86.16 -33.02
N GLU A 733 75.24 -85.42 -32.06
CA GLU A 733 75.94 -84.17 -32.34
C GLU A 733 77.31 -84.46 -32.96
N ALA A 734 78.05 -85.43 -32.40
CA ALA A 734 79.36 -85.81 -32.92
C ALA A 734 79.27 -86.39 -34.34
N LYS A 735 78.25 -87.22 -34.63
CA LYS A 735 78.06 -87.78 -35.97
C LYS A 735 77.54 -86.79 -37.00
N LEU A 736 76.69 -85.84 -36.59
CA LEU A 736 76.34 -84.72 -37.46
C LEU A 736 77.54 -83.88 -37.83
N GLN A 737 78.47 -83.68 -36.89
CA GLN A 737 79.69 -82.92 -37.15
C GLN A 737 80.60 -83.66 -38.14
N GLU A 738 80.86 -84.95 -37.88
CA GLU A 738 81.65 -85.81 -38.78
C GLU A 738 81.11 -85.82 -40.21
N TRP A 739 79.81 -86.10 -40.39
CA TRP A 739 79.19 -86.16 -41.72
C TRP A 739 79.13 -84.82 -42.46
N ARG A 740 79.26 -83.68 -41.76
CA ARG A 740 79.30 -82.36 -42.40
C ARG A 740 80.71 -81.95 -42.82
N GLU A 741 81.73 -82.59 -42.25
CA GLU A 741 83.13 -82.33 -42.56
C GLU A 741 83.63 -83.17 -43.75
N GLU A 742 83.08 -84.37 -43.93
CA GLU A 742 83.18 -85.19 -45.15
C GLU A 742 82.29 -84.65 -46.28
#